data_AF-A0AAE8U5E6-F1
#
_entry.id   AF-A0AAE8U5E6-F1
#
_cell.length_a   1.000
_cell.length_b   1.000
_cell.length_c   1.000
_cell.angle_alpha   90.00
_cell.angle_beta   90.00
_cell.angle_gamma   90.00
#
_symmetry.space_group_name_H-M   'P 1'
#
loop_
_entity.id
_entity.type
_entity.pdbx_description
1 polymer ?
#
loop_
_entity_poly.entity_id
_entity_poly.type
_entity_poly.pdbx_seq_one_letter_code
_entity_poly.pdbx_strand_id
1 'polypeptide(L)'
;MNKKLFLTAAAIPVALIVPTVAGAAETVSVTGENIVNATLKVEKLPNDTIVNAYQWYYLEEITGDEGSTNKPISGATSISLKVPVEAAGKSIFVEATTTDGKKFKSAPRHIEPLELDITIPTLEGQSAGFVAPGETVKVAGITVTDKNGAKLQSDQITYSYQWFYKLGDTSFTIIEGASGSTYTIPKDAIEKDIQNIAVTVKAKVGLSFAESKLSDTITVSKQPTDTLTKEIKALLVNDNKYNVSSLAEFGAKVAELEKNYQSLSAAAKGNVSNYDVLKRALADVELITKLNEKWSKIETSNEKEIKELEEAYNKLDLLQRSLDVDETLYKSIKNLLNEPNDLEEIKEVRKLNQAILNLLSYENSLVKYVASDVDSLQASVKTIEADIEKLSQSFRAAVQNQAILSEAKSDIKKVEQFIKSFDKLATNSTPNKQVTTAKSIRTVYEKLTYKQLKLVPDVYVQRLTTAERAEESQIINLNNVIDSYISDDVYPFNPSAGSWQSHVNNVNQMIKEYKSLTKASAAQIIGYDSLVALQKDLKAAEKVIKDMDAYQKLSATTGVKESKLNSSYTSTLKAYNNLTNLQQSLVYNAEEFLLNTPKISVDGNGKVPTDKAAAEALVADIAKFADVTKYSFNQLETAVNTASESYKKLSSAARKYVTNYYLLTAANKDITGVKSFYKKIQTAREETDAAKKAKKIETVQKAYAKLPANQQHLAKEQYEALLKNQNIDENASKITQLNNDIATIVSSNLYVVTIESIKNLSTQYSSLSSSEKKLITNYDILKTALADVKKVESFMKTYEKSFASNPSTVIKAYEKLTSKQVSLIDAGTRQLIIDKQKGQQQTNENALSLIESINSLLVKGEYINGLQEKVSEIRKAYDALSDADKKVVKNYSKLTQAEGDLKKVEEVHAIYEPAGSSNDAARKAWQTAYGKLSKRLELLYTNMYPTEQ
;
A
#
# COMPACT_ATOMS: atom_id res chain seq x y z
N MET A 1 3.81 85.75 1.69
CA MET A 1 4.32 86.32 2.96
C MET A 1 5.03 87.63 2.66
N ASN A 2 4.66 88.68 3.39
CA ASN A 2 4.89 90.11 3.15
C ASN A 2 6.36 90.59 3.24
N LYS A 3 6.66 91.69 2.53
CA LYS A 3 7.49 92.86 2.96
C LYS A 3 7.19 94.03 1.98
N LYS A 4 6.37 95.02 2.35
CA LYS A 4 6.63 96.30 3.06
C LYS A 4 7.53 97.32 2.31
N LEU A 5 6.92 98.47 1.98
CA LEU A 5 7.50 99.77 1.64
C LEU A 5 8.38 100.33 2.77
N PHE A 6 9.38 101.18 2.43
CA PHE A 6 9.43 102.62 2.76
C PHE A 6 10.71 103.31 2.23
N LEU A 7 10.54 104.51 1.69
CA LEU A 7 11.55 105.56 1.42
C LEU A 7 11.90 106.31 2.71
N THR A 8 13.09 106.93 2.79
CA THR A 8 13.30 108.32 3.25
C THR A 8 14.70 108.88 2.93
N ALA A 9 14.73 110.21 2.80
CA ALA A 9 15.75 111.09 2.24
C ALA A 9 16.69 111.73 3.29
N ALA A 10 17.73 112.45 2.83
CA ALA A 10 18.21 113.69 3.45
C ALA A 10 19.05 114.54 2.46
N ALA A 11 19.11 115.84 2.72
CA ALA A 11 19.24 116.96 1.79
C ALA A 11 20.52 117.82 1.96
N ILE A 12 21.01 118.43 0.86
CA ILE A 12 21.43 119.84 0.53
C ILE A 12 22.16 120.65 1.67
N PRO A 13 23.17 121.57 1.46
CA PRO A 13 23.20 122.56 0.37
C PRO A 13 24.51 123.17 -0.19
N VAL A 14 24.40 123.56 -1.48
CA VAL A 14 24.70 124.87 -2.14
C VAL A 14 25.83 125.76 -1.61
N ALA A 15 26.78 126.17 -2.48
CA ALA A 15 26.96 127.59 -2.90
C ALA A 15 28.23 127.88 -3.75
N LEU A 16 27.97 128.48 -4.92
CA LEU A 16 28.59 129.68 -5.51
C LEU A 16 30.07 129.73 -6.01
N ILE A 17 30.15 129.91 -7.33
CA ILE A 17 30.75 131.04 -8.09
C ILE A 17 32.19 130.97 -8.67
N VAL A 18 32.20 130.78 -10.01
CA VAL A 18 32.86 131.54 -11.12
C VAL A 18 34.42 131.61 -11.15
N PRO A 19 35.05 132.05 -12.26
CA PRO A 19 35.70 131.24 -13.30
C PRO A 19 37.23 131.45 -13.34
N THR A 20 37.96 130.82 -14.26
CA THR A 20 39.11 131.45 -14.94
C THR A 20 39.55 130.66 -16.17
N VAL A 21 40.17 131.39 -17.08
CA VAL A 21 40.32 131.16 -18.52
C VAL A 21 41.68 130.56 -18.87
N ALA A 22 41.67 129.65 -19.86
CA ALA A 22 42.71 129.27 -20.82
C ALA A 22 44.15 128.90 -20.37
N GLY A 23 44.54 127.67 -20.72
CA GLY A 23 45.90 127.24 -21.01
C GLY A 23 45.86 125.96 -21.85
N ALA A 24 46.60 125.88 -22.96
CA ALA A 24 46.64 124.71 -23.84
C ALA A 24 47.14 123.45 -23.08
N ALA A 25 46.43 122.32 -23.21
CA ALA A 25 46.69 121.09 -22.45
C ALA A 25 47.63 120.11 -23.20
N GLU A 26 48.52 119.47 -22.45
CA GLU A 26 49.48 118.44 -22.90
C GLU A 26 48.80 117.06 -23.07
N THR A 27 49.29 116.17 -23.96
CA THR A 27 48.58 114.93 -24.40
C THR A 27 49.23 113.61 -23.94
N VAL A 28 48.45 112.51 -23.79
CA VAL A 28 48.92 111.14 -23.45
C VAL A 28 48.38 110.04 -24.42
N SER A 29 49.14 108.96 -24.66
CA SER A 29 48.77 107.86 -25.56
C SER A 29 48.11 106.67 -24.83
N VAL A 30 47.21 105.97 -25.52
CA VAL A 30 46.47 104.77 -25.04
C VAL A 30 46.59 103.64 -26.07
N THR A 31 46.83 102.41 -25.63
CA THR A 31 46.85 101.18 -26.46
C THR A 31 45.74 100.18 -26.10
N GLY A 32 45.45 99.24 -27.00
CA GLY A 32 44.38 98.23 -26.87
C GLY A 32 43.43 98.19 -28.07
N GLU A 33 42.52 97.22 -28.12
CA GLU A 33 41.48 97.10 -29.16
C GLU A 33 40.24 97.92 -28.79
N ASN A 34 39.61 98.55 -29.78
CA ASN A 34 38.46 99.43 -29.60
C ASN A 34 37.12 98.67 -29.60
N ILE A 35 37.04 97.51 -28.95
CA ILE A 35 35.80 96.71 -28.92
C ILE A 35 35.36 96.50 -27.48
N VAL A 36 34.07 96.25 -27.30
CA VAL A 36 33.51 95.93 -25.98
C VAL A 36 34.20 94.71 -25.38
N ASN A 37 34.42 94.74 -24.07
CA ASN A 37 35.15 93.77 -23.26
C ASN A 37 36.67 93.66 -23.57
N ALA A 38 37.22 94.37 -24.56
CA ALA A 38 38.67 94.51 -24.70
C ALA A 38 39.25 95.42 -23.61
N THR A 39 40.57 95.36 -23.38
CA THR A 39 41.23 96.18 -22.36
C THR A 39 42.08 97.25 -23.01
N LEU A 40 41.77 98.53 -22.72
CA LEU A 40 42.59 99.68 -23.06
C LEU A 40 43.53 100.04 -21.92
N LYS A 41 44.73 100.56 -22.21
CA LYS A 41 45.76 100.92 -21.22
C LYS A 41 46.51 102.20 -21.59
N VAL A 42 46.76 103.08 -20.61
CA VAL A 42 47.53 104.32 -20.79
C VAL A 42 49.03 104.04 -20.79
N GLU A 43 49.79 104.70 -21.67
CA GLU A 43 51.26 104.61 -21.75
C GLU A 43 51.97 105.64 -20.82
N LYS A 44 53.29 105.48 -20.58
CA LYS A 44 54.06 106.31 -19.62
C LYS A 44 54.15 107.78 -20.07
N LEU A 45 53.98 108.73 -19.14
CA LEU A 45 54.03 110.19 -19.41
C LEU A 45 55.47 110.75 -19.48
N PRO A 46 55.71 111.90 -20.18
CA PRO A 46 57.02 112.57 -20.25
C PRO A 46 57.52 113.16 -18.91
N ASN A 47 58.85 113.20 -18.72
CA ASN A 47 59.59 113.78 -17.58
C ASN A 47 59.42 113.12 -16.19
N ASP A 48 59.16 111.81 -16.12
CA ASP A 48 58.99 111.04 -14.87
C ASP A 48 57.98 111.69 -13.89
N THR A 49 56.93 112.29 -14.45
CA THR A 49 55.82 112.88 -13.70
C THR A 49 55.01 111.81 -13.00
N ILE A 50 54.73 112.01 -11.70
CA ILE A 50 53.95 111.07 -10.89
C ILE A 50 52.46 111.40 -11.07
N VAL A 51 51.70 110.43 -11.61
CA VAL A 51 50.25 110.53 -11.79
C VAL A 51 49.55 110.20 -10.48
N ASN A 52 48.65 111.10 -10.05
CA ASN A 52 47.83 110.92 -8.87
C ASN A 52 46.54 110.13 -9.16
N ALA A 53 45.90 110.39 -10.30
CA ALA A 53 44.65 109.74 -10.67
C ALA A 53 44.47 109.65 -12.19
N TYR A 54 43.80 108.58 -12.63
CA TYR A 54 43.21 108.49 -13.96
C TYR A 54 41.70 108.62 -13.84
N GLN A 55 41.05 109.11 -14.88
CA GLN A 55 39.61 108.97 -15.04
C GLN A 55 39.31 108.82 -16.53
N TRP A 56 38.60 107.75 -16.89
CA TRP A 56 38.12 107.56 -18.26
C TRP A 56 36.78 108.26 -18.44
N TYR A 57 36.56 108.81 -19.62
CA TYR A 57 35.37 109.57 -19.96
C TYR A 57 34.78 109.06 -21.26
N TYR A 58 33.46 109.08 -21.36
CA TYR A 58 32.75 109.14 -22.63
C TYR A 58 32.88 110.55 -23.20
N LEU A 59 33.23 110.62 -24.48
CA LEU A 59 33.10 111.83 -25.27
C LEU A 59 31.68 111.86 -25.85
N GLU A 60 30.89 112.84 -25.44
CA GLU A 60 29.57 113.11 -26.02
C GLU A 60 29.68 114.38 -26.87
N GLU A 61 29.50 114.26 -28.19
CA GLU A 61 29.22 115.42 -29.06
C GLU A 61 27.72 115.70 -28.99
N ILE A 62 27.35 116.92 -28.60
CA ILE A 62 25.97 117.40 -28.66
C ILE A 62 25.90 118.36 -29.84
N THR A 63 25.06 118.07 -30.82
CA THR A 63 24.84 118.93 -31.99
C THR A 63 24.05 120.18 -31.59
N GLY A 64 24.69 121.36 -31.61
CA GLY A 64 24.10 122.69 -31.34
C GLY A 64 25.03 123.57 -30.51
N ASP A 65 25.15 124.87 -30.87
CA ASP A 65 26.21 125.84 -30.54
C ASP A 65 26.53 126.17 -29.04
N GLU A 66 26.61 125.19 -28.14
CA GLU A 66 27.21 125.32 -26.80
C GLU A 66 28.09 124.10 -26.46
N GLY A 67 29.33 124.33 -26.02
CA GLY A 67 30.47 123.39 -26.06
C GLY A 67 30.33 122.01 -25.35
N SER A 68 31.18 121.06 -25.78
CA SER A 68 31.20 119.63 -25.35
C SER A 68 31.34 119.43 -23.83
N THR A 69 30.54 118.53 -23.23
CA THR A 69 30.71 118.05 -21.84
C THR A 69 31.15 116.59 -21.82
N ASN A 70 32.22 116.26 -21.08
CA ASN A 70 32.76 114.89 -21.01
C ASN A 70 32.18 114.16 -19.79
N LYS A 71 31.60 112.97 -19.97
CA LYS A 71 30.95 112.21 -18.89
C LYS A 71 31.87 111.12 -18.34
N PRO A 72 32.21 111.10 -17.04
CA PRO A 72 33.11 110.08 -16.49
C PRO A 72 32.47 108.69 -16.57
N ILE A 73 33.26 107.72 -17.02
CA ILE A 73 32.93 106.30 -16.93
C ILE A 73 33.05 105.92 -15.46
N SER A 74 31.92 105.63 -14.83
CA SER A 74 31.86 105.38 -13.39
C SER A 74 32.82 104.27 -12.97
N GLY A 75 33.66 104.54 -11.96
CA GLY A 75 34.64 103.58 -11.42
C GLY A 75 35.89 103.35 -12.29
N ALA A 76 35.97 103.93 -13.49
CA ALA A 76 37.12 103.80 -14.37
C ALA A 76 38.23 104.80 -14.00
N THR A 77 38.87 104.58 -12.84
CA THR A 77 39.94 105.45 -12.33
C THR A 77 41.35 104.84 -12.43
N SER A 78 41.47 103.69 -13.10
CA SER A 78 42.71 102.94 -13.26
C SER A 78 43.45 103.32 -14.55
N ILE A 79 44.73 102.97 -14.60
CA ILE A 79 45.59 103.07 -15.78
C ILE A 79 45.08 102.19 -16.95
N SER A 80 44.21 101.23 -16.69
CA SER A 80 43.57 100.40 -17.70
C SER A 80 42.06 100.33 -17.53
N LEU A 81 41.33 100.19 -18.63
CA LEU A 81 39.89 100.05 -18.67
C LEU A 81 39.50 98.84 -19.53
N LYS A 82 38.79 97.87 -18.93
CA LYS A 82 38.02 96.90 -19.72
C LYS A 82 36.80 97.63 -20.25
N VAL A 83 36.70 97.75 -21.57
CA VAL A 83 35.67 98.52 -22.25
C VAL A 83 34.29 97.96 -21.89
N PRO A 84 33.43 98.71 -21.19
CA PRO A 84 32.14 98.22 -20.74
C PRO A 84 31.14 98.14 -21.91
N VAL A 85 30.07 97.35 -21.80
CA VAL A 85 29.06 97.19 -22.86
C VAL A 85 28.38 98.52 -23.21
N GLU A 86 28.29 99.44 -22.25
CA GLU A 86 27.73 100.78 -22.42
C GLU A 86 28.61 101.72 -23.25
N ALA A 87 29.86 101.33 -23.52
CA ALA A 87 30.80 102.06 -24.37
C ALA A 87 30.67 101.73 -25.86
N ALA A 88 29.92 100.68 -26.22
CA ALA A 88 29.70 100.32 -27.62
C ALA A 88 29.22 101.53 -28.45
N GLY A 89 29.90 101.83 -29.56
CA GLY A 89 29.57 102.94 -30.47
C GLY A 89 29.90 104.33 -29.93
N LYS A 90 30.56 104.44 -28.77
CA LYS A 90 30.94 105.72 -28.16
C LYS A 90 32.44 105.92 -28.22
N SER A 91 32.86 107.18 -28.29
CA SER A 91 34.27 107.53 -28.14
C SER A 91 34.62 107.68 -26.67
N ILE A 92 35.76 107.12 -26.27
CA ILE A 92 36.26 107.22 -24.90
C ILE A 92 37.68 107.79 -24.89
N PHE A 93 38.00 108.56 -23.87
CA PHE A 93 39.36 109.04 -23.63
C PHE A 93 39.68 108.99 -22.14
N VAL A 94 40.94 109.12 -21.79
CA VAL A 94 41.38 109.19 -20.39
C VAL A 94 41.99 110.55 -20.10
N GLU A 95 41.73 111.05 -18.90
CA GLU A 95 42.46 112.17 -18.31
C GLU A 95 43.34 111.63 -17.18
N ALA A 96 44.65 111.85 -17.27
CA ALA A 96 45.60 111.57 -16.20
C ALA A 96 45.94 112.89 -15.49
N THR A 97 45.71 112.95 -14.18
CA THR A 97 46.04 114.12 -13.36
C THR A 97 47.29 113.83 -12.54
N THR A 98 48.34 114.63 -12.69
CA THR A 98 49.58 114.53 -11.90
C THR A 98 49.42 115.09 -10.50
N THR A 99 50.37 114.80 -9.61
CA THR A 99 50.33 115.26 -8.20
C THR A 99 50.38 116.79 -8.06
N ASP A 100 50.96 117.51 -9.02
CA ASP A 100 50.97 118.98 -9.08
C ASP A 100 49.69 119.57 -9.74
N GLY A 101 48.72 118.71 -10.09
CA GLY A 101 47.43 119.12 -10.62
C GLY A 101 47.37 119.32 -12.14
N LYS A 102 48.46 119.07 -12.88
CA LYS A 102 48.44 119.12 -14.35
C LYS A 102 47.64 117.95 -14.92
N LYS A 103 46.91 118.21 -16.01
CA LYS A 103 46.02 117.24 -16.65
C LYS A 103 46.52 116.90 -18.05
N PHE A 104 46.69 115.61 -18.30
CA PHE A 104 47.01 115.05 -19.61
C PHE A 104 45.79 114.33 -20.16
N LYS A 105 45.36 114.71 -21.35
CA LYS A 105 44.21 114.09 -22.01
C LYS A 105 44.66 113.23 -23.19
N SER A 106 44.11 112.03 -23.32
CA SER A 106 44.34 111.21 -24.51
C SER A 106 43.48 111.65 -25.68
N ALA A 107 43.91 111.30 -26.89
CA ALA A 107 43.01 111.33 -28.03
C ALA A 107 41.79 110.44 -27.76
N PRO A 108 40.57 110.88 -28.14
CA PRO A 108 39.39 110.04 -28.09
C PRO A 108 39.54 108.82 -29.00
N ARG A 109 39.21 107.64 -28.46
CA ARG A 109 39.17 106.36 -29.16
C ARG A 109 37.72 105.94 -29.33
N HIS A 110 37.26 105.87 -30.58
CA HIS A 110 35.94 105.35 -30.90
C HIS A 110 35.88 103.86 -30.63
N ILE A 111 34.93 103.40 -29.81
CA ILE A 111 34.66 101.98 -29.57
C ILE A 111 33.63 101.50 -30.57
N GLU A 112 33.91 100.39 -31.25
CA GLU A 112 33.03 99.79 -32.23
C GLU A 112 31.65 99.49 -31.62
N PRO A 113 30.55 99.76 -32.33
CA PRO A 113 29.22 99.37 -31.88
C PRO A 113 29.08 97.85 -31.82
N LEU A 114 28.22 97.34 -30.94
CA LEU A 114 27.88 95.92 -30.93
C LEU A 114 26.92 95.63 -32.09
N GLU A 115 27.36 94.79 -33.02
CA GLU A 115 26.55 94.24 -34.11
C GLU A 115 26.24 92.77 -33.81
N LEU A 116 25.18 92.56 -33.03
CA LEU A 116 24.79 91.26 -32.53
C LEU A 116 24.19 90.38 -33.64
N ASP A 117 24.54 89.09 -33.62
CA ASP A 117 23.92 88.04 -34.41
C ASP A 117 23.45 86.89 -33.50
N ILE A 118 22.30 86.29 -33.82
CA ILE A 118 21.64 85.26 -33.00
C ILE A 118 21.20 84.08 -33.87
N THR A 119 21.47 82.86 -33.40
CA THR A 119 21.06 81.64 -34.11
C THR A 119 19.54 81.44 -34.10
N ILE A 120 19.04 80.71 -35.09
CA ILE A 120 17.62 80.32 -35.18
C ILE A 120 17.31 79.38 -34.00
N PRO A 121 16.27 79.65 -33.19
CA PRO A 121 15.87 78.78 -32.09
C PRO A 121 15.34 77.43 -32.59
N THR A 122 15.68 76.36 -31.88
CA THR A 122 15.11 75.02 -32.09
C THR A 122 14.06 74.72 -31.03
N LEU A 123 13.08 73.88 -31.37
CA LEU A 123 11.98 73.51 -30.48
C LEU A 123 12.12 72.04 -30.01
N GLU A 124 12.10 71.87 -28.70
CA GLU A 124 12.17 70.58 -27.99
C GLU A 124 10.83 70.24 -27.34
N GLY A 125 10.58 68.95 -27.06
CA GLY A 125 9.33 68.47 -26.45
C GLY A 125 8.27 67.98 -27.44
N GLN A 126 8.60 67.94 -28.73
CA GLN A 126 7.79 67.35 -29.80
C GLN A 126 8.09 65.87 -30.02
N SER A 127 7.10 65.11 -30.46
CA SER A 127 7.27 63.72 -30.92
C SER A 127 6.99 63.64 -32.42
N ALA A 128 8.00 63.24 -33.21
CA ALA A 128 7.89 63.07 -34.66
C ALA A 128 7.37 64.32 -35.45
N GLY A 129 7.68 65.54 -34.98
CA GLY A 129 7.33 66.79 -35.68
C GLY A 129 5.95 67.37 -35.34
N PHE A 130 5.23 66.75 -34.39
CA PHE A 130 3.90 67.19 -33.96
C PHE A 130 3.83 67.38 -32.44
N VAL A 131 2.84 68.16 -32.01
CA VAL A 131 2.46 68.32 -30.60
C VAL A 131 0.94 68.23 -30.43
N ALA A 132 0.50 67.53 -29.40
CA ALA A 132 -0.92 67.37 -29.07
C ALA A 132 -1.42 68.50 -28.15
N PRO A 133 -2.72 68.84 -28.19
CA PRO A 133 -3.33 69.72 -27.20
C PRO A 133 -3.06 69.26 -25.77
N GLY A 134 -2.54 70.17 -24.93
CA GLY A 134 -2.12 69.90 -23.54
C GLY A 134 -0.63 69.64 -23.34
N GLU A 135 0.18 69.46 -24.40
CA GLU A 135 1.63 69.28 -24.31
C GLU A 135 2.39 70.60 -24.12
N THR A 136 3.62 70.53 -23.59
CA THR A 136 4.49 71.72 -23.42
C THR A 136 5.73 71.61 -24.31
N VAL A 137 5.95 72.65 -25.12
CA VAL A 137 7.12 72.80 -26.00
C VAL A 137 8.12 73.75 -25.36
N LYS A 138 9.42 73.51 -25.56
CA LYS A 138 10.51 74.31 -24.99
C LYS A 138 11.44 74.85 -26.08
N VAL A 139 11.93 76.07 -25.90
CA VAL A 139 12.93 76.69 -26.79
C VAL A 139 14.35 76.29 -26.39
N ALA A 140 15.18 75.94 -27.38
CA ALA A 140 16.58 75.55 -27.23
C ALA A 140 17.44 76.06 -28.41
N GLY A 141 18.76 75.75 -28.41
CA GLY A 141 19.65 75.98 -29.56
C GLY A 141 20.12 77.42 -29.80
N ILE A 142 19.98 78.32 -28.83
CA ILE A 142 20.23 79.75 -29.00
C ILE A 142 21.68 80.12 -28.63
N THR A 143 22.38 80.78 -29.55
CA THR A 143 23.72 81.37 -29.34
C THR A 143 23.73 82.79 -29.86
N VAL A 144 24.37 83.72 -29.12
CA VAL A 144 24.49 85.14 -29.48
C VAL A 144 25.97 85.48 -29.65
N THR A 145 26.31 86.13 -30.76
CA THR A 145 27.69 86.54 -31.11
C THR A 145 27.71 88.01 -31.55
N ASP A 146 28.89 88.63 -31.59
CA ASP A 146 29.08 89.98 -32.12
C ASP A 146 30.00 89.93 -33.35
N LYS A 147 29.58 90.55 -34.46
CA LYS A 147 30.34 90.53 -35.71
C LYS A 147 31.62 91.35 -35.65
N ASN A 148 31.66 92.36 -34.78
CA ASN A 148 32.84 93.20 -34.55
C ASN A 148 33.87 92.54 -33.61
N GLY A 149 33.61 91.28 -33.19
CA GLY A 149 34.56 90.45 -32.48
C GLY A 149 34.48 90.52 -30.96
N ALA A 150 33.53 91.28 -30.39
CA ALA A 150 33.35 91.36 -28.94
C ALA A 150 32.94 89.99 -28.36
N LYS A 151 33.72 89.50 -27.39
CA LYS A 151 33.41 88.26 -26.67
C LYS A 151 32.39 88.55 -25.57
N LEU A 152 31.13 88.27 -25.84
CA LEU A 152 30.00 88.50 -24.94
C LEU A 152 29.97 87.46 -23.81
N GLN A 153 29.61 87.88 -22.60
CA GLN A 153 29.43 86.98 -21.45
C GLN A 153 27.92 86.70 -21.25
N SER A 154 27.56 85.48 -20.81
CA SER A 154 26.15 85.06 -20.74
C SER A 154 25.28 85.90 -19.81
N ASP A 155 25.85 86.47 -18.76
CA ASP A 155 25.19 87.39 -17.82
C ASP A 155 24.94 88.78 -18.40
N GLN A 156 25.58 89.11 -19.52
CA GLN A 156 25.35 90.35 -20.28
C GLN A 156 24.16 90.21 -21.26
N ILE A 157 23.62 89.00 -21.45
CA ILE A 157 22.57 88.70 -22.43
C ILE A 157 21.23 88.46 -21.73
N THR A 158 20.22 89.23 -22.10
CA THR A 158 18.82 89.00 -21.68
C THR A 158 17.98 88.50 -22.85
N TYR A 159 17.20 87.44 -22.66
CA TYR A 159 16.31 86.86 -23.68
C TYR A 159 14.84 87.19 -23.42
N SER A 160 14.10 87.47 -24.48
CA SER A 160 12.63 87.50 -24.49
C SER A 160 12.12 86.66 -25.66
N TYR A 161 11.02 85.93 -25.43
CA TYR A 161 10.44 85.00 -26.40
C TYR A 161 9.10 85.54 -26.89
N GLN A 162 8.76 85.26 -28.14
CA GLN A 162 7.41 85.48 -28.65
C GLN A 162 7.00 84.26 -29.46
N TRP A 163 5.89 83.63 -29.04
CA TRP A 163 5.31 82.52 -29.78
C TRP A 163 4.30 83.00 -30.80
N PHE A 164 4.24 82.28 -31.91
CA PHE A 164 3.40 82.56 -33.06
C PHE A 164 2.66 81.32 -33.47
N TYR A 165 1.54 81.50 -34.17
CA TYR A 165 0.91 80.46 -34.97
C TYR A 165 0.66 80.94 -36.40
N LYS A 166 0.76 80.02 -37.35
CA LYS A 166 0.59 80.32 -38.78
C LYS A 166 -0.90 80.46 -39.14
N LEU A 167 -1.26 81.51 -39.88
CA LEU A 167 -2.57 81.69 -40.51
C LEU A 167 -2.40 81.61 -42.04
N GLY A 168 -2.94 80.57 -42.66
CA GLY A 168 -2.76 80.33 -44.10
C GLY A 168 -1.30 80.05 -44.50
N ASP A 169 -0.95 80.33 -45.75
CA ASP A 169 0.35 79.88 -46.31
C ASP A 169 1.53 80.79 -45.98
N THR A 170 1.31 82.07 -45.65
CA THR A 170 2.38 83.08 -45.59
C THR A 170 2.41 83.99 -44.35
N SER A 171 1.40 83.98 -43.48
CA SER A 171 1.36 84.89 -42.32
C SER A 171 1.41 84.17 -40.96
N PHE A 172 2.04 84.81 -39.98
CA PHE A 172 2.13 84.36 -38.59
C PHE A 172 1.49 85.40 -37.68
N THR A 173 0.72 84.95 -36.69
CA THR A 173 0.08 85.79 -35.67
C THR A 173 0.63 85.47 -34.30
N ILE A 174 0.77 86.51 -33.47
CA ILE A 174 1.25 86.43 -32.09
C ILE A 174 0.25 85.62 -31.25
N ILE A 175 0.78 84.68 -30.46
CA ILE A 175 0.06 84.07 -29.35
C ILE A 175 0.17 85.01 -28.15
N GLU A 176 -0.91 85.76 -27.88
CA GLU A 176 -0.96 86.74 -26.80
C GLU A 176 -0.59 86.12 -25.44
N GLY A 177 0.31 86.81 -24.72
CA GLY A 177 0.81 86.39 -23.41
C GLY A 177 1.87 85.26 -23.41
N ALA A 178 2.12 84.59 -24.55
CA ALA A 178 3.12 83.53 -24.65
C ALA A 178 4.54 84.11 -24.83
N SER A 179 5.15 84.49 -23.71
CA SER A 179 6.47 85.15 -23.67
C SER A 179 7.57 84.35 -22.95
N GLY A 180 7.24 83.14 -22.50
CA GLY A 180 8.19 82.26 -21.80
C GLY A 180 9.05 81.44 -22.76
N SER A 181 10.15 80.88 -22.22
CA SER A 181 11.00 79.89 -22.91
C SER A 181 10.32 78.52 -23.11
N THR A 182 9.07 78.38 -22.66
CA THR A 182 8.21 77.21 -22.84
C THR A 182 6.79 77.66 -23.15
N TYR A 183 6.04 76.85 -23.90
CA TYR A 183 4.64 77.09 -24.23
C TYR A 183 3.82 75.81 -24.13
N THR A 184 2.72 75.84 -23.38
CA THR A 184 1.77 74.72 -23.27
C THR A 184 0.63 74.90 -24.27
N ILE A 185 0.43 73.92 -25.14
CA ILE A 185 -0.63 73.92 -26.15
C ILE A 185 -1.99 73.89 -25.43
N PRO A 186 -2.88 74.86 -25.68
CA PRO A 186 -4.23 74.85 -25.12
C PRO A 186 -5.00 73.59 -25.53
N LYS A 187 -5.87 73.06 -24.66
CA LYS A 187 -6.68 71.87 -24.97
C LYS A 187 -7.63 72.08 -26.15
N ASP A 188 -8.05 73.32 -26.36
CA ASP A 188 -8.91 73.83 -27.43
C ASP A 188 -8.11 74.42 -28.62
N ALA A 189 -6.79 74.19 -28.70
CA ALA A 189 -5.94 74.77 -29.74
C ALA A 189 -6.42 74.49 -31.18
N ILE A 190 -6.90 73.27 -31.43
CA ILE A 190 -7.43 72.87 -32.75
C ILE A 190 -8.76 73.60 -33.05
N GLU A 191 -9.63 73.72 -32.04
CA GLU A 191 -10.91 74.44 -32.16
C GLU A 191 -10.70 75.94 -32.41
N LYS A 192 -9.55 76.47 -31.97
CA LYS A 192 -9.10 77.86 -32.17
C LYS A 192 -8.16 78.05 -33.36
N ASP A 193 -8.01 77.04 -34.21
CA ASP A 193 -7.19 77.06 -35.43
C ASP A 193 -5.70 77.40 -35.23
N ILE A 194 -5.16 77.04 -34.06
CA ILE A 194 -3.74 77.19 -33.73
C ILE A 194 -2.98 75.97 -34.25
N GLN A 195 -2.71 75.89 -35.57
CA GLN A 195 -2.28 74.64 -36.21
C GLN A 195 -0.78 74.50 -36.51
N ASN A 196 0.01 75.58 -36.49
CA ASN A 196 1.46 75.48 -36.69
C ASN A 196 2.15 76.55 -35.87
N ILE A 197 2.84 76.16 -34.80
CA ILE A 197 3.46 77.10 -33.88
C ILE A 197 4.95 77.27 -34.18
N ALA A 198 5.44 78.48 -33.95
CA ALA A 198 6.85 78.82 -34.07
C ALA A 198 7.21 79.90 -33.05
N VAL A 199 8.51 80.15 -32.84
CA VAL A 199 8.99 81.12 -31.85
C VAL A 199 10.06 82.01 -32.45
N THR A 200 10.06 83.30 -32.11
CA THR A 200 11.25 84.16 -32.22
C THR A 200 11.82 84.42 -30.84
N VAL A 201 13.13 84.57 -30.80
CA VAL A 201 13.86 85.00 -29.60
C VAL A 201 14.60 86.27 -29.90
N LYS A 202 14.44 87.25 -29.00
CA LYS A 202 15.18 88.50 -29.00
C LYS A 202 16.19 88.48 -27.87
N ALA A 203 17.46 88.64 -28.22
CA ALA A 203 18.56 88.80 -27.27
C ALA A 203 18.98 90.28 -27.18
N LYS A 204 19.22 90.76 -25.97
CA LYS A 204 19.66 92.14 -25.71
C LYS A 204 20.96 92.15 -24.92
N VAL A 205 21.93 92.96 -25.38
CA VAL A 205 23.20 93.23 -24.69
C VAL A 205 23.43 94.74 -24.69
N GLY A 206 23.41 95.36 -23.50
CA GLY A 206 23.44 96.82 -23.38
C GLY A 206 22.23 97.46 -24.08
N LEU A 207 22.49 98.34 -25.05
CA LEU A 207 21.45 98.97 -25.89
C LEU A 207 21.25 98.23 -27.23
N SER A 208 22.17 97.34 -27.62
CA SER A 208 22.06 96.54 -28.84
C SER A 208 21.14 95.35 -28.61
N PHE A 209 20.38 94.99 -29.65
CA PHE A 209 19.55 93.79 -29.66
C PHE A 209 19.67 93.08 -30.99
N ALA A 210 19.55 91.76 -30.97
CA ALA A 210 19.36 90.93 -32.14
C ALA A 210 18.08 90.11 -31.96
N GLU A 211 17.31 89.99 -33.02
CA GLU A 211 16.14 89.13 -33.08
C GLU A 211 16.42 88.00 -34.05
N SER A 212 16.15 86.78 -33.60
CA SER A 212 16.33 85.59 -34.43
C SER A 212 15.27 85.54 -35.52
N LYS A 213 15.62 84.85 -36.61
CA LYS A 213 14.60 84.39 -37.55
C LYS A 213 13.66 83.43 -36.82
N LEU A 214 12.44 83.34 -37.32
CA LEU A 214 11.41 82.42 -36.84
C LEU A 214 11.94 80.97 -36.83
N SER A 215 11.65 80.21 -35.77
CA SER A 215 11.95 78.78 -35.72
C SER A 215 11.24 78.00 -36.83
N ASP A 216 11.70 76.77 -37.07
CA ASP A 216 10.88 75.80 -37.80
C ASP A 216 9.52 75.62 -37.10
N THR A 217 8.48 75.38 -37.89
CA THR A 217 7.11 75.21 -37.39
C THR A 217 6.89 73.81 -36.85
N ILE A 218 6.17 73.71 -35.73
CA ILE A 218 5.63 72.45 -35.21
C ILE A 218 4.11 72.43 -35.38
N THR A 219 3.58 71.35 -35.92
CA THR A 219 2.14 71.21 -36.16
C THR A 219 1.40 70.72 -34.91
N VAL A 220 0.29 71.38 -34.57
CA VAL A 220 -0.62 70.94 -33.50
C VAL A 220 -1.67 69.98 -34.09
N SER A 221 -1.73 68.73 -33.62
CA SER A 221 -2.65 67.72 -34.20
C SER A 221 -3.11 66.66 -33.20
N LYS A 222 -4.39 66.24 -33.32
CA LYS A 222 -4.96 65.02 -32.69
C LYS A 222 -4.92 63.80 -33.62
N GLN A 223 -4.55 63.99 -34.90
CA GLN A 223 -4.58 62.95 -35.91
C GLN A 223 -3.80 61.67 -35.52
N PRO A 224 -2.60 61.74 -34.90
CA PRO A 224 -1.89 60.53 -34.49
C PRO A 224 -2.64 59.71 -33.44
N THR A 225 -3.24 60.35 -32.43
CA THR A 225 -4.00 59.67 -31.37
C THR A 225 -5.36 59.17 -31.88
N ASP A 226 -6.01 59.91 -32.79
CA ASP A 226 -7.29 59.50 -33.40
C ASP A 226 -7.10 58.33 -34.36
N THR A 227 -6.03 58.36 -35.16
CA THR A 227 -5.65 57.25 -36.06
C THR A 227 -5.38 55.99 -35.25
N LEU A 228 -4.55 56.09 -34.21
CA LEU A 228 -4.24 54.97 -33.33
C LEU A 228 -5.51 54.42 -32.64
N THR A 229 -6.39 55.29 -32.13
CA THR A 229 -7.67 54.89 -31.52
C THR A 229 -8.54 54.10 -32.52
N LYS A 230 -8.61 54.58 -33.78
CA LYS A 230 -9.36 53.91 -34.85
C LYS A 230 -8.75 52.56 -35.24
N GLU A 231 -7.43 52.47 -35.33
CA GLU A 231 -6.72 51.24 -35.67
C GLU A 231 -6.82 50.18 -34.56
N ILE A 232 -6.75 50.60 -33.28
CA ILE A 232 -7.01 49.72 -32.14
C ILE A 232 -8.46 49.22 -32.18
N LYS A 233 -9.43 50.07 -32.52
CA LYS A 233 -10.83 49.65 -32.67
C LYS A 233 -11.00 48.63 -33.81
N ALA A 234 -10.23 48.77 -34.89
CA ALA A 234 -10.25 47.86 -36.03
C ALA A 234 -9.58 46.49 -35.77
N LEU A 235 -8.96 46.29 -34.59
CA LEU A 235 -8.51 44.96 -34.14
C LEU A 235 -9.68 44.03 -33.84
N LEU A 236 -10.87 44.56 -33.57
CA LEU A 236 -12.07 43.79 -33.24
C LEU A 236 -13.07 43.81 -34.40
N VAL A 237 -13.66 42.66 -34.71
CA VAL A 237 -14.91 42.58 -35.49
C VAL A 237 -16.09 42.87 -34.56
N ASN A 238 -16.06 42.31 -33.35
CA ASN A 238 -17.01 42.56 -32.26
C ASN A 238 -16.33 42.22 -30.92
N ASP A 239 -17.06 42.37 -29.80
CA ASP A 239 -16.53 42.17 -28.44
C ASP A 239 -15.97 40.74 -28.18
N ASN A 240 -16.29 39.76 -29.03
CA ASN A 240 -15.88 38.36 -28.90
C ASN A 240 -15.00 37.85 -30.06
N LYS A 241 -14.59 38.70 -31.01
CA LYS A 241 -13.84 38.25 -32.19
C LYS A 241 -12.84 39.30 -32.66
N TYR A 242 -11.57 38.92 -32.71
CA TYR A 242 -10.53 39.70 -33.36
C TYR A 242 -10.69 39.65 -34.89
N ASN A 243 -10.25 40.72 -35.55
CA ASN A 243 -10.14 40.81 -36.99
C ASN A 243 -8.77 40.25 -37.41
N VAL A 244 -8.70 38.94 -37.58
CA VAL A 244 -7.45 38.18 -37.81
C VAL A 244 -7.57 37.28 -39.03
N SER A 245 -6.55 37.32 -39.88
CA SER A 245 -6.30 36.40 -41.00
C SER A 245 -5.24 35.37 -40.68
N SER A 246 -4.21 35.76 -39.91
CA SER A 246 -3.18 34.88 -39.37
C SER A 246 -2.65 35.42 -38.05
N LEU A 247 -2.26 34.52 -37.13
CA LEU A 247 -1.72 34.91 -35.82
C LEU A 247 -0.44 35.76 -35.95
N ALA A 248 0.43 35.42 -36.92
CA ALA A 248 1.68 36.12 -37.13
C ALA A 248 1.48 37.56 -37.62
N GLU A 249 0.62 37.77 -38.63
CA GLU A 249 0.31 39.11 -39.14
C GLU A 249 -0.41 39.95 -38.09
N PHE A 250 -1.36 39.35 -37.35
CA PHE A 250 -2.06 40.04 -36.28
C PHE A 250 -1.11 40.43 -35.15
N GLY A 251 -0.22 39.53 -34.73
CA GLY A 251 0.82 39.82 -33.74
C GLY A 251 1.75 40.95 -34.17
N ALA A 252 2.17 40.97 -35.44
CA ALA A 252 2.99 42.07 -35.99
C ALA A 252 2.24 43.40 -35.96
N LYS A 253 0.97 43.42 -36.37
CA LYS A 253 0.11 44.61 -36.33
C LYS A 253 -0.08 45.12 -34.92
N VAL A 254 -0.38 44.25 -33.96
CA VAL A 254 -0.55 44.61 -32.54
C VAL A 254 0.75 45.17 -31.96
N ALA A 255 1.91 44.56 -32.27
CA ALA A 255 3.21 45.07 -31.84
C ALA A 255 3.56 46.43 -32.46
N GLU A 256 3.17 46.68 -33.71
CA GLU A 256 3.32 47.97 -34.37
C GLU A 256 2.45 49.06 -33.70
N LEU A 257 1.18 48.75 -33.41
CA LEU A 257 0.30 49.67 -32.69
C LEU A 257 0.82 49.98 -31.28
N GLU A 258 1.39 48.99 -30.60
CA GLU A 258 2.05 49.20 -29.30
C GLU A 258 3.28 50.09 -29.42
N LYS A 259 4.12 49.88 -30.43
CA LYS A 259 5.27 50.77 -30.72
C LYS A 259 4.81 52.20 -30.99
N ASN A 260 3.74 52.37 -31.78
CA ASN A 260 3.15 53.68 -32.07
C ASN A 260 2.62 54.33 -30.79
N TYR A 261 1.90 53.58 -29.94
CA TYR A 261 1.47 54.06 -28.63
C TYR A 261 2.64 54.46 -27.73
N GLN A 262 3.70 53.64 -27.65
CA GLN A 262 4.85 53.90 -26.79
C GLN A 262 5.65 55.15 -27.21
N SER A 263 5.64 55.48 -28.51
CA SER A 263 6.26 56.68 -29.06
C SER A 263 5.54 57.99 -28.71
N LEU A 264 4.30 57.91 -28.20
CA LEU A 264 3.53 59.06 -27.75
C LEU A 264 4.07 59.61 -26.42
N SER A 265 3.92 60.93 -26.23
CA SER A 265 4.14 61.56 -24.94
C SER A 265 3.16 61.06 -23.87
N ALA A 266 3.45 61.30 -22.59
CA ALA A 266 2.55 60.95 -21.49
C ALA A 266 1.15 61.61 -21.62
N ALA A 267 1.07 62.83 -22.15
CA ALA A 267 -0.20 63.53 -22.35
C ALA A 267 -0.98 62.95 -23.54
N ALA A 268 -0.30 62.68 -24.66
CA ALA A 268 -0.93 62.09 -25.84
C ALA A 268 -1.44 60.66 -25.58
N LYS A 269 -0.73 59.86 -24.77
CA LYS A 269 -1.18 58.53 -24.32
C LYS A 269 -2.55 58.58 -23.62
N GLY A 270 -2.84 59.64 -22.87
CA GLY A 270 -4.12 59.85 -22.20
C GLY A 270 -5.32 60.09 -23.14
N ASN A 271 -5.06 60.44 -24.40
CA ASN A 271 -6.10 60.67 -25.41
C ASN A 271 -6.51 59.38 -26.14
N VAL A 272 -5.77 58.27 -25.98
CA VAL A 272 -6.09 56.97 -26.59
C VAL A 272 -7.00 56.18 -25.65
N SER A 273 -8.30 56.37 -25.77
CA SER A 273 -9.30 55.89 -24.80
C SER A 273 -9.51 54.38 -24.77
N ASN A 274 -9.09 53.65 -25.80
CA ASN A 274 -9.29 52.20 -25.96
C ASN A 274 -8.00 51.38 -25.84
N TYR A 275 -6.96 51.93 -25.21
CA TYR A 275 -5.67 51.24 -25.03
C TYR A 275 -5.78 49.87 -24.33
N ASP A 276 -6.77 49.68 -23.45
CA ASP A 276 -7.01 48.39 -22.80
C ASP A 276 -7.27 47.25 -23.80
N VAL A 277 -7.87 47.55 -24.96
CA VAL A 277 -8.08 46.58 -26.05
C VAL A 277 -6.74 46.15 -26.64
N LEU A 278 -5.83 47.10 -26.87
CA LEU A 278 -4.49 46.81 -27.39
C LEU A 278 -3.67 45.99 -26.39
N LYS A 279 -3.71 46.38 -25.11
CA LYS A 279 -3.06 45.66 -24.02
C LYS A 279 -3.58 44.23 -23.88
N ARG A 280 -4.89 44.03 -24.04
CA ARG A 280 -5.52 42.71 -24.04
C ARG A 280 -5.08 41.89 -25.26
N ALA A 281 -5.09 42.47 -26.46
CA ALA A 281 -4.66 41.81 -27.68
C ALA A 281 -3.20 41.34 -27.61
N LEU A 282 -2.29 42.14 -27.03
CA LEU A 282 -0.90 41.73 -26.76
C LEU A 282 -0.82 40.49 -25.88
N ALA A 283 -1.55 40.50 -24.75
CA ALA A 283 -1.57 39.38 -23.83
C ALA A 283 -2.18 38.11 -24.45
N ASP A 284 -3.23 38.26 -25.26
CA ASP A 284 -3.90 37.15 -25.94
C ASP A 284 -3.00 36.54 -27.04
N VAL A 285 -2.30 37.38 -27.83
CA VAL A 285 -1.31 36.91 -28.82
C VAL A 285 -0.19 36.12 -28.13
N GLU A 286 0.33 36.63 -27.01
CA GLU A 286 1.37 35.93 -26.24
C GLU A 286 0.87 34.59 -25.71
N LEU A 287 -0.36 34.56 -25.16
CA LEU A 287 -0.99 33.35 -24.64
C LEU A 287 -1.15 32.26 -25.72
N ILE A 288 -1.69 32.62 -26.88
CA ILE A 288 -1.92 31.68 -27.99
C ILE A 288 -0.60 31.24 -28.63
N THR A 289 0.39 32.12 -28.72
CA THR A 289 1.74 31.77 -29.18
C THR A 289 2.37 30.73 -28.26
N LYS A 290 2.31 30.93 -26.94
CA LYS A 290 2.81 29.95 -25.96
C LYS A 290 2.09 28.60 -26.05
N LEU A 291 0.78 28.60 -26.31
CA LEU A 291 0.02 27.37 -26.53
C LEU A 291 0.47 26.64 -27.80
N ASN A 292 0.69 27.35 -28.90
CA ASN A 292 1.22 26.80 -30.15
C ASN A 292 2.65 26.27 -29.99
N GLU A 293 3.50 26.94 -29.22
CA GLU A 293 4.83 26.44 -28.88
C GLU A 293 4.76 25.17 -28.03
N LYS A 294 3.86 25.11 -27.04
CA LYS A 294 3.64 23.90 -26.24
C LYS A 294 3.20 22.75 -27.16
N TRP A 295 2.23 23.00 -28.02
CA TRP A 295 1.78 22.05 -29.04
C TRP A 295 2.94 21.51 -29.89
N SER A 296 3.81 22.37 -30.42
CA SER A 296 4.93 21.96 -31.27
C SER A 296 5.97 21.04 -30.60
N LYS A 297 5.97 20.97 -29.26
CA LYS A 297 6.93 20.21 -28.46
C LYS A 297 6.36 18.92 -27.87
N ILE A 298 5.04 18.70 -27.96
CA ILE A 298 4.39 17.51 -27.38
C ILE A 298 4.74 16.26 -28.21
N GLU A 299 5.22 15.22 -27.53
CA GLU A 299 5.30 13.89 -28.11
C GLU A 299 3.89 13.28 -28.23
N THR A 300 3.52 12.80 -29.43
CA THR A 300 2.16 12.33 -29.72
C THR A 300 1.72 11.11 -28.89
N SER A 301 2.63 10.47 -28.17
CA SER A 301 2.34 9.37 -27.22
C SER A 301 2.12 9.83 -25.77
N ASN A 302 2.36 11.10 -25.43
CA ASN A 302 2.28 11.61 -24.07
C ASN A 302 0.89 12.18 -23.74
N GLU A 303 -0.02 11.29 -23.33
CA GLU A 303 -1.43 11.61 -23.04
C GLU A 303 -1.62 12.70 -21.97
N LYS A 304 -0.70 12.78 -20.99
CA LYS A 304 -0.78 13.79 -19.92
C LYS A 304 -0.59 15.21 -20.48
N GLU A 305 0.42 15.41 -21.30
CA GLU A 305 0.70 16.73 -21.90
C GLU A 305 -0.41 17.16 -22.87
N ILE A 306 -0.99 16.20 -23.60
CA ILE A 306 -2.14 16.44 -24.47
C ILE A 306 -3.36 16.91 -23.66
N LYS A 307 -3.68 16.25 -22.54
CA LYS A 307 -4.78 16.66 -21.63
C LYS A 307 -4.55 18.03 -21.02
N GLU A 308 -3.33 18.33 -20.56
CA GLU A 308 -3.00 19.66 -20.03
C GLU A 308 -3.16 20.77 -21.08
N LEU A 309 -2.82 20.47 -22.35
CA LEU A 309 -2.99 21.40 -23.45
C LEU A 309 -4.48 21.61 -23.78
N GLU A 310 -5.28 20.53 -23.79
CA GLU A 310 -6.74 20.61 -23.93
C GLU A 310 -7.37 21.46 -22.82
N GLU A 311 -6.99 21.24 -21.55
CA GLU A 311 -7.48 22.03 -20.42
C GLU A 311 -7.10 23.51 -20.53
N ALA A 312 -5.89 23.80 -21.01
CA ALA A 312 -5.44 25.17 -21.23
C ALA A 312 -6.23 25.84 -22.37
N TYR A 313 -6.46 25.14 -23.48
CA TYR A 313 -7.29 25.62 -24.58
C TYR A 313 -8.75 25.86 -24.15
N ASN A 314 -9.31 24.96 -23.34
CA ASN A 314 -10.66 25.10 -22.79
C ASN A 314 -10.83 26.30 -21.84
N LYS A 315 -9.74 26.87 -21.30
CA LYS A 315 -9.82 28.08 -20.45
C LYS A 315 -9.85 29.38 -21.25
N LEU A 316 -9.57 29.33 -22.55
CA LEU A 316 -9.62 30.50 -23.42
C LEU A 316 -11.05 31.01 -23.52
N ASP A 317 -11.26 32.32 -23.51
CA ASP A 317 -12.54 32.91 -23.91
C ASP A 317 -12.67 32.95 -25.45
N LEU A 318 -13.85 33.30 -25.95
CA LEU A 318 -14.16 33.27 -27.38
C LEU A 318 -13.33 34.29 -28.18
N LEU A 319 -13.00 35.43 -27.55
CA LEU A 319 -12.12 36.45 -28.11
C LEU A 319 -10.70 35.89 -28.28
N GLN A 320 -10.14 35.24 -27.26
CA GLN A 320 -8.85 34.56 -27.35
C GLN A 320 -8.84 33.43 -28.39
N ARG A 321 -9.88 32.59 -28.41
CA ARG A 321 -10.00 31.49 -29.39
C ARG A 321 -10.09 32.00 -30.83
N SER A 322 -10.57 33.22 -31.06
CA SER A 322 -10.61 33.79 -32.41
C SER A 322 -9.23 33.95 -33.06
N LEU A 323 -8.14 33.92 -32.27
CA LEU A 323 -6.76 33.92 -32.77
C LEU A 323 -6.28 32.54 -33.25
N ASP A 324 -6.97 31.45 -32.91
CA ASP A 324 -6.78 30.13 -33.52
C ASP A 324 -7.56 30.06 -34.85
N VAL A 325 -6.98 30.65 -35.88
CA VAL A 325 -7.60 30.74 -37.22
C VAL A 325 -7.95 29.34 -37.72
N ASP A 326 -9.17 29.19 -38.25
CA ASP A 326 -9.77 27.92 -38.70
C ASP A 326 -9.82 26.80 -37.65
N GLU A 327 -9.65 27.15 -36.36
CA GLU A 327 -9.58 26.20 -35.24
C GLU A 327 -8.51 25.12 -35.43
N THR A 328 -7.39 25.48 -36.06
CA THR A 328 -6.32 24.52 -36.41
C THR A 328 -5.68 23.88 -35.18
N LEU A 329 -5.37 24.67 -34.14
CA LEU A 329 -4.81 24.16 -32.89
C LEU A 329 -5.84 23.27 -32.19
N TYR A 330 -7.10 23.72 -32.09
CA TYR A 330 -8.18 22.92 -31.51
C TYR A 330 -8.35 21.55 -32.20
N LYS A 331 -8.48 21.54 -33.53
CA LYS A 331 -8.61 20.30 -34.32
C LYS A 331 -7.42 19.36 -34.12
N SER A 332 -6.23 19.93 -34.00
CA SER A 332 -5.01 19.16 -33.79
C SER A 332 -4.97 18.53 -32.39
N ILE A 333 -5.34 19.27 -31.34
CA ILE A 333 -5.50 18.75 -29.97
C ILE A 333 -6.56 17.62 -29.97
N LYS A 334 -7.73 17.87 -30.55
CA LYS A 334 -8.83 16.90 -30.63
C LYS A 334 -8.42 15.60 -31.31
N ASN A 335 -7.66 15.67 -32.40
CA ASN A 335 -7.24 14.49 -33.14
C ASN A 335 -6.25 13.61 -32.37
N LEU A 336 -5.48 14.18 -31.43
CA LEU A 336 -4.56 13.45 -30.56
C LEU A 336 -5.18 12.99 -29.23
N LEU A 337 -6.34 13.55 -28.84
CA LEU A 337 -7.08 13.03 -27.70
C LEU A 337 -7.58 11.62 -28.05
N ASN A 338 -7.00 10.62 -27.40
CA ASN A 338 -7.49 9.25 -27.45
C ASN A 338 -8.88 9.17 -26.83
N GLU A 339 -9.68 8.20 -27.28
CA GLU A 339 -10.83 7.79 -26.47
C GLU A 339 -10.34 7.35 -25.08
N PRO A 340 -11.12 7.59 -24.01
CA PRO A 340 -10.66 7.33 -22.65
C PRO A 340 -10.09 5.91 -22.54
N ASN A 341 -8.80 5.78 -22.21
CA ASN A 341 -8.13 4.49 -21.91
C ASN A 341 -8.94 3.67 -20.87
N ASP A 342 -9.70 4.39 -20.04
CA ASP A 342 -10.75 3.95 -19.13
C ASP A 342 -11.72 2.88 -19.71
N LEU A 343 -12.02 2.87 -21.02
CA LEU A 343 -12.90 1.88 -21.66
C LEU A 343 -12.20 0.52 -21.90
N GLU A 344 -10.90 0.51 -22.13
CA GLU A 344 -10.13 -0.75 -22.17
C GLU A 344 -9.84 -1.25 -20.76
N GLU A 345 -9.55 -0.34 -19.82
CA GLU A 345 -9.37 -0.72 -18.41
C GLU A 345 -10.63 -1.36 -17.81
N ILE A 346 -11.85 -0.89 -18.14
CA ILE A 346 -13.08 -1.52 -17.64
C ILE A 346 -13.30 -2.92 -18.23
N LYS A 347 -12.88 -3.18 -19.48
CA LYS A 347 -12.89 -4.53 -20.07
C LYS A 347 -11.94 -5.46 -19.33
N GLU A 348 -10.73 -4.99 -19.02
CA GLU A 348 -9.78 -5.75 -18.21
C GLU A 348 -10.30 -5.97 -16.78
N VAL A 349 -10.98 -4.99 -16.15
CA VAL A 349 -11.65 -5.20 -14.86
C VAL A 349 -12.69 -6.33 -14.93
N ARG A 350 -13.52 -6.40 -15.98
CA ARG A 350 -14.49 -7.51 -16.17
C ARG A 350 -13.78 -8.85 -16.29
N LYS A 351 -12.72 -8.92 -17.10
CA LYS A 351 -11.90 -10.12 -17.27
C LYS A 351 -11.25 -10.55 -15.96
N LEU A 352 -10.75 -9.63 -15.16
CA LEU A 352 -10.16 -9.90 -13.85
C LEU A 352 -11.22 -10.37 -12.84
N ASN A 353 -12.39 -9.75 -12.79
CA ASN A 353 -13.50 -10.20 -11.94
C ASN A 353 -13.90 -11.64 -12.28
N GLN A 354 -13.97 -11.98 -13.57
CA GLN A 354 -14.22 -13.34 -14.01
C GLN A 354 -13.06 -14.29 -13.64
N ALA A 355 -11.81 -13.87 -13.81
CA ALA A 355 -10.64 -14.66 -13.44
C ALA A 355 -10.61 -14.98 -11.93
N ILE A 356 -10.97 -14.02 -11.09
CA ILE A 356 -11.08 -14.19 -9.63
C ILE A 356 -12.17 -15.24 -9.30
N LEU A 357 -13.34 -15.16 -9.92
CA LEU A 357 -14.41 -16.14 -9.74
C LEU A 357 -14.00 -17.53 -10.22
N ASN A 358 -13.29 -17.59 -11.35
CA ASN A 358 -12.78 -18.83 -11.95
C ASN A 358 -11.66 -19.50 -11.15
N LEU A 359 -11.17 -18.88 -10.06
CA LEU A 359 -10.32 -19.60 -9.10
C LEU A 359 -11.09 -20.70 -8.36
N LEU A 360 -12.42 -20.59 -8.29
CA LEU A 360 -13.30 -21.53 -7.59
C LEU A 360 -14.07 -22.41 -8.57
N SER A 361 -14.20 -23.69 -8.21
CA SER A 361 -15.13 -24.63 -8.83
C SER A 361 -16.17 -25.09 -7.81
N TYR A 362 -17.39 -25.30 -8.29
CA TYR A 362 -18.54 -25.70 -7.50
C TYR A 362 -19.09 -27.01 -8.06
N GLU A 363 -18.67 -28.12 -7.46
CA GLU A 363 -19.00 -29.47 -7.92
C GLU A 363 -19.52 -30.30 -6.74
N ASN A 364 -20.53 -31.15 -6.98
CA ASN A 364 -21.08 -32.07 -5.98
C ASN A 364 -21.49 -31.38 -4.65
N SER A 365 -22.03 -30.17 -4.75
CA SER A 365 -22.42 -29.33 -3.60
C SER A 365 -21.25 -29.07 -2.64
N LEU A 366 -20.05 -28.85 -3.20
CA LEU A 366 -18.83 -28.45 -2.49
C LEU A 366 -18.07 -27.40 -3.30
N VAL A 367 -17.34 -26.52 -2.59
CA VAL A 367 -16.47 -25.51 -3.21
C VAL A 367 -15.01 -25.96 -3.11
N LYS A 368 -14.29 -25.95 -4.22
CA LYS A 368 -12.85 -26.20 -4.28
C LYS A 368 -12.17 -25.15 -5.15
N TYR A 369 -10.85 -25.03 -5.04
CA TYR A 369 -10.09 -24.30 -6.04
C TYR A 369 -10.02 -25.13 -7.34
N VAL A 370 -9.95 -24.44 -8.49
CA VAL A 370 -9.74 -25.10 -9.80
C VAL A 370 -8.34 -25.74 -9.86
N ALA A 371 -7.34 -25.09 -9.28
CA ALA A 371 -6.00 -25.62 -9.15
C ALA A 371 -5.99 -26.91 -8.29
N SER A 372 -5.20 -27.90 -8.72
CA SER A 372 -5.02 -29.20 -8.05
C SER A 372 -4.03 -29.17 -6.89
N ASP A 373 -3.20 -28.14 -6.81
CA ASP A 373 -2.11 -28.04 -5.86
C ASP A 373 -1.80 -26.58 -5.52
N VAL A 374 -1.03 -26.42 -4.45
CA VAL A 374 -0.67 -25.11 -3.88
C VAL A 374 0.13 -24.24 -4.84
N ASP A 375 1.04 -24.82 -5.63
CA ASP A 375 1.93 -24.09 -6.55
C ASP A 375 1.14 -23.50 -7.73
N SER A 376 0.25 -24.30 -8.31
CA SER A 376 -0.63 -23.89 -9.41
C SER A 376 -1.61 -22.79 -8.98
N LEU A 377 -2.15 -22.90 -7.75
CA LEU A 377 -3.00 -21.84 -7.19
C LEU A 377 -2.20 -20.56 -6.94
N GLN A 378 -1.00 -20.68 -6.37
CA GLN A 378 -0.12 -19.54 -6.10
C GLN A 378 0.28 -18.81 -7.39
N ALA A 379 0.54 -19.53 -8.49
CA ALA A 379 0.81 -18.94 -9.80
C ALA A 379 -0.40 -18.20 -10.38
N SER A 380 -1.60 -18.78 -10.25
CA SER A 380 -2.85 -18.17 -10.70
C SER A 380 -3.16 -16.87 -9.93
N VAL A 381 -3.04 -16.90 -8.60
CA VAL A 381 -3.22 -15.72 -7.75
C VAL A 381 -2.22 -14.63 -8.09
N LYS A 382 -0.93 -14.98 -8.25
CA LYS A 382 0.13 -14.02 -8.58
C LYS A 382 -0.11 -13.35 -9.94
N THR A 383 -0.60 -14.10 -10.92
CA THR A 383 -0.94 -13.57 -12.25
C THR A 383 -2.07 -12.55 -12.15
N ILE A 384 -3.15 -12.88 -11.45
CA ILE A 384 -4.29 -11.98 -11.26
C ILE A 384 -3.85 -10.72 -10.51
N GLU A 385 -3.07 -10.85 -9.43
CA GLU A 385 -2.58 -9.69 -8.67
C GLU A 385 -1.68 -8.77 -9.53
N ALA A 386 -0.78 -9.34 -10.33
CA ALA A 386 0.06 -8.56 -11.25
C ALA A 386 -0.76 -7.84 -12.33
N ASP A 387 -1.83 -8.45 -12.83
CA ASP A 387 -2.71 -7.81 -13.81
C ASP A 387 -3.58 -6.73 -13.17
N ILE A 388 -4.03 -6.89 -11.92
CA ILE A 388 -4.66 -5.81 -11.16
C ILE A 388 -3.70 -4.63 -10.99
N GLU A 389 -2.41 -4.88 -10.73
CA GLU A 389 -1.40 -3.83 -10.58
C GLU A 389 -1.12 -3.05 -11.87
N LYS A 390 -1.47 -3.58 -13.05
CA LYS A 390 -1.35 -2.84 -14.32
C LYS A 390 -2.46 -1.80 -14.52
N LEU A 391 -3.61 -1.96 -13.86
CA LEU A 391 -4.70 -1.01 -13.94
C LEU A 391 -4.35 0.32 -13.25
N SER A 392 -4.96 1.41 -13.70
CA SER A 392 -4.93 2.68 -12.99
C SER A 392 -5.64 2.61 -11.64
N GLN A 393 -5.32 3.54 -10.73
CA GLN A 393 -5.76 3.48 -9.34
C GLN A 393 -7.29 3.44 -9.17
N SER A 394 -8.03 4.15 -10.01
CA SER A 394 -9.50 4.16 -9.99
C SER A 394 -10.10 2.82 -10.39
N PHE A 395 -9.50 2.11 -11.37
CA PHE A 395 -10.00 0.83 -11.85
C PHE A 395 -9.58 -0.34 -10.97
N ARG A 396 -8.43 -0.27 -10.28
CA ARG A 396 -8.09 -1.25 -9.23
C ARG A 396 -9.17 -1.36 -8.16
N ALA A 397 -9.78 -0.23 -7.78
CA ALA A 397 -10.87 -0.21 -6.81
C ALA A 397 -12.20 -0.77 -7.37
N ALA A 398 -12.34 -0.87 -8.69
CA ALA A 398 -13.49 -1.46 -9.35
C ALA A 398 -13.41 -2.99 -9.48
N VAL A 399 -12.24 -3.59 -9.20
CA VAL A 399 -12.06 -5.05 -9.15
C VAL A 399 -12.77 -5.61 -7.93
N GLN A 400 -13.73 -6.50 -8.17
CA GLN A 400 -14.62 -7.09 -7.19
C GLN A 400 -14.09 -8.44 -6.68
N ASN A 401 -14.70 -8.97 -5.62
CA ASN A 401 -14.40 -10.31 -5.07
C ASN A 401 -12.95 -10.56 -4.63
N GLN A 402 -12.15 -9.51 -4.37
CA GLN A 402 -10.75 -9.64 -3.92
C GLN A 402 -10.58 -10.41 -2.58
N ALA A 403 -11.66 -10.61 -1.83
CA ALA A 403 -11.68 -11.50 -0.68
C ALA A 403 -11.31 -12.94 -1.06
N ILE A 404 -11.70 -13.42 -2.24
CA ILE A 404 -11.34 -14.76 -2.77
C ILE A 404 -9.83 -14.88 -2.92
N LEU A 405 -9.15 -13.85 -3.45
CA LEU A 405 -7.69 -13.82 -3.55
C LEU A 405 -7.02 -13.86 -2.16
N SER A 406 -7.57 -13.11 -1.22
CA SER A 406 -7.06 -13.07 0.16
C SER A 406 -7.22 -14.41 0.87
N GLU A 407 -8.36 -15.09 0.67
CA GLU A 407 -8.62 -16.43 1.17
C GLU A 407 -7.71 -17.46 0.53
N ALA A 408 -7.52 -17.44 -0.80
CA ALA A 408 -6.62 -18.33 -1.51
C ALA A 408 -5.19 -18.24 -0.96
N LYS A 409 -4.66 -17.03 -0.73
CA LYS A 409 -3.35 -16.83 -0.09
C LYS A 409 -3.28 -17.39 1.33
N SER A 410 -4.36 -17.30 2.10
CA SER A 410 -4.44 -17.85 3.46
C SER A 410 -4.46 -19.38 3.44
N ASP A 411 -5.21 -19.96 2.51
CA ASP A 411 -5.32 -21.41 2.33
C ASP A 411 -4.00 -22.00 1.83
N ILE A 412 -3.31 -21.35 0.88
CA ILE A 412 -1.95 -21.69 0.43
C ILE A 412 -1.01 -21.83 1.63
N LYS A 413 -0.93 -20.80 2.48
CA LYS A 413 -0.04 -20.80 3.65
C LYS A 413 -0.35 -21.95 4.62
N LYS A 414 -1.62 -22.30 4.81
CA LYS A 414 -2.01 -23.42 5.67
C LYS A 414 -1.60 -24.76 5.09
N VAL A 415 -1.72 -24.93 3.78
CA VAL A 415 -1.29 -26.16 3.09
C VAL A 415 0.23 -26.28 3.09
N GLU A 416 0.96 -25.19 2.87
CA GLU A 416 2.43 -25.15 3.02
C GLU A 416 2.87 -25.52 4.44
N GLN A 417 2.18 -25.04 5.47
CA GLN A 417 2.45 -25.43 6.86
C GLN A 417 2.22 -26.93 7.10
N PHE A 418 1.18 -27.50 6.50
CA PHE A 418 0.95 -28.94 6.53
C PHE A 418 2.10 -29.70 5.82
N ILE A 419 2.48 -29.28 4.62
CA ILE A 419 3.60 -29.87 3.87
C ILE A 419 4.90 -29.82 4.67
N LYS A 420 5.22 -28.67 5.27
CA LYS A 420 6.40 -28.47 6.12
C LYS A 420 6.42 -29.37 7.36
N SER A 421 5.27 -29.84 7.82
CA SER A 421 5.22 -30.76 8.96
C SER A 421 5.91 -32.10 8.67
N PHE A 422 6.09 -32.46 7.40
CA PHE A 422 6.85 -33.64 6.97
C PHE A 422 8.36 -33.52 7.12
N ASP A 423 8.91 -32.31 7.31
CA ASP A 423 10.35 -32.12 7.60
C ASP A 423 10.77 -32.85 8.88
N LYS A 424 9.80 -33.16 9.75
CA LYS A 424 9.99 -33.94 10.99
C LYS A 424 10.13 -35.45 10.74
N LEU A 425 9.79 -35.93 9.54
CA LEU A 425 9.98 -37.33 9.13
C LEU A 425 11.37 -37.49 8.50
N ALA A 426 12.37 -37.73 9.35
CA ALA A 426 13.73 -38.03 8.89
C ALA A 426 13.79 -39.36 8.14
N THR A 427 14.62 -39.44 7.09
CA THR A 427 14.81 -40.62 6.23
C THR A 427 15.26 -41.86 7.00
N ASN A 428 15.97 -41.70 8.12
CA ASN A 428 16.49 -42.81 8.95
C ASN A 428 15.77 -42.93 10.31
N SER A 429 14.54 -42.43 10.42
CA SER A 429 13.77 -42.53 11.67
C SER A 429 13.31 -43.98 11.93
N THR A 430 13.40 -44.43 13.18
CA THR A 430 12.88 -45.74 13.61
C THR A 430 11.37 -45.82 13.39
N PRO A 431 10.79 -47.01 13.11
CA PRO A 431 9.36 -47.17 12.88
C PRO A 431 8.45 -46.49 13.92
N ASN A 432 8.77 -46.62 15.20
CA ASN A 432 8.02 -45.99 16.28
C ASN A 432 8.01 -44.44 16.24
N LYS A 433 9.13 -43.83 15.81
CA LYS A 433 9.25 -42.38 15.61
C LYS A 433 8.45 -41.96 14.38
N GLN A 434 8.45 -42.76 13.31
CA GLN A 434 7.63 -42.51 12.13
C GLN A 434 6.14 -42.49 12.49
N VAL A 435 5.63 -43.51 13.19
CA VAL A 435 4.22 -43.56 13.63
C VAL A 435 3.86 -42.39 14.55
N THR A 436 4.75 -42.04 15.50
CA THR A 436 4.52 -40.93 16.44
C THR A 436 4.46 -39.57 15.72
N THR A 437 5.39 -39.32 14.79
CA THR A 437 5.40 -38.09 13.98
C THR A 437 4.20 -38.08 13.02
N ALA A 438 3.87 -39.21 12.38
CA ALA A 438 2.73 -39.35 11.50
C ALA A 438 1.41 -39.01 12.21
N LYS A 439 1.21 -39.45 13.46
CA LYS A 439 0.05 -39.06 14.27
C LYS A 439 -0.08 -37.54 14.45
N SER A 440 1.05 -36.86 14.64
CA SER A 440 1.08 -35.39 14.76
C SER A 440 0.74 -34.72 13.43
N ILE A 441 1.26 -35.22 12.32
CA ILE A 441 0.98 -34.74 10.96
C ILE A 441 -0.50 -34.97 10.61
N ARG A 442 -1.05 -36.16 10.90
CA ARG A 442 -2.46 -36.51 10.71
C ARG A 442 -3.38 -35.53 11.44
N THR A 443 -3.01 -35.13 12.66
CA THR A 443 -3.78 -34.12 13.42
C THR A 443 -3.84 -32.76 12.71
N VAL A 444 -2.79 -32.38 11.98
CA VAL A 444 -2.79 -31.15 11.16
C VAL A 444 -3.63 -31.37 9.90
N TYR A 445 -3.46 -32.50 9.21
CA TYR A 445 -4.23 -32.88 8.02
C TYR A 445 -5.74 -32.84 8.25
N GLU A 446 -6.22 -33.39 9.38
CA GLU A 446 -7.64 -33.44 9.72
C GLU A 446 -8.25 -32.07 10.05
N LYS A 447 -7.42 -31.05 10.32
CA LYS A 447 -7.88 -29.68 10.55
C LYS A 447 -8.06 -28.87 9.26
N LEU A 448 -7.63 -29.40 8.12
CA LEU A 448 -7.78 -28.72 6.83
C LEU A 448 -9.25 -28.66 6.40
N THR A 449 -9.65 -27.50 5.90
CA THR A 449 -10.96 -27.30 5.25
C THR A 449 -11.00 -28.08 3.93
N TYR A 450 -12.19 -28.25 3.35
CA TYR A 450 -12.32 -28.99 2.09
C TYR A 450 -11.52 -28.33 0.95
N LYS A 451 -11.54 -26.99 0.84
CA LYS A 451 -10.73 -26.21 -0.12
C LYS A 451 -9.23 -26.51 0.05
N GLN A 452 -8.73 -26.47 1.28
CA GLN A 452 -7.31 -26.72 1.60
C GLN A 452 -6.90 -28.17 1.35
N LEU A 453 -7.76 -29.13 1.72
CA LEU A 453 -7.49 -30.57 1.55
C LEU A 453 -7.28 -30.94 0.09
N LYS A 454 -8.04 -30.31 -0.82
CA LYS A 454 -7.94 -30.55 -2.27
C LYS A 454 -6.70 -29.95 -2.94
N LEU A 455 -5.96 -29.09 -2.23
CA LEU A 455 -4.67 -28.58 -2.68
C LEU A 455 -3.48 -29.41 -2.18
N VAL A 456 -3.72 -30.42 -1.32
CA VAL A 456 -2.66 -31.28 -0.79
C VAL A 456 -2.23 -32.26 -1.89
N PRO A 457 -0.97 -32.24 -2.34
CA PRO A 457 -0.51 -33.18 -3.36
C PRO A 457 -0.52 -34.62 -2.85
N ASP A 458 -0.94 -35.57 -3.69
CA ASP A 458 -1.10 -37.00 -3.34
C ASP A 458 0.17 -37.64 -2.76
N VAL A 459 1.35 -37.19 -3.19
CA VAL A 459 2.64 -37.68 -2.67
C VAL A 459 2.75 -37.49 -1.15
N TYR A 460 2.20 -36.42 -0.58
CA TYR A 460 2.24 -36.21 0.87
C TYR A 460 1.23 -37.09 1.60
N VAL A 461 0.09 -37.38 0.99
CA VAL A 461 -0.89 -38.33 1.53
C VAL A 461 -0.30 -39.74 1.58
N GLN A 462 0.37 -40.17 0.51
CA GLN A 462 1.06 -41.47 0.44
C GLN A 462 2.20 -41.57 1.46
N ARG A 463 3.02 -40.51 1.61
CA ARG A 463 4.07 -40.44 2.62
C ARG A 463 3.50 -40.55 4.04
N LEU A 464 2.37 -39.90 4.31
CA LEU A 464 1.71 -39.99 5.62
C LEU A 464 1.22 -41.41 5.89
N THR A 465 0.49 -42.03 4.95
CA THR A 465 0.01 -43.41 5.09
C THR A 465 1.16 -44.40 5.28
N THR A 466 2.27 -44.22 4.57
CA THR A 466 3.47 -45.07 4.75
C THR A 466 4.04 -44.94 6.16
N ALA A 467 4.18 -43.72 6.68
CA ALA A 467 4.69 -43.47 8.02
C ALA A 467 3.76 -43.98 9.14
N GLU A 468 2.44 -43.96 8.93
CA GLU A 468 1.46 -44.53 9.86
C GLU A 468 1.55 -46.05 9.94
N ARG A 469 1.95 -46.71 8.85
CA ARG A 469 2.08 -48.17 8.73
C ARG A 469 3.49 -48.68 9.02
N ALA A 470 4.41 -47.82 9.46
CA ALA A 470 5.82 -48.18 9.62
C ALA A 470 6.06 -49.37 10.58
N GLU A 471 5.20 -49.57 11.58
CA GLU A 471 5.30 -50.68 12.54
C GLU A 471 4.54 -51.95 12.11
N GLU A 472 3.81 -51.94 10.99
CA GLU A 472 2.89 -53.02 10.61
C GLU A 472 3.60 -54.36 10.42
N SER A 473 4.76 -54.38 9.77
CA SER A 473 5.54 -55.62 9.62
C SER A 473 6.05 -56.15 10.96
N GLN A 474 6.39 -55.27 11.92
CA GLN A 474 6.82 -55.69 13.26
C GLN A 474 5.65 -56.32 14.02
N ILE A 475 4.44 -55.75 13.89
CA ILE A 475 3.21 -56.27 14.49
C ILE A 475 2.89 -57.65 13.93
N ILE A 476 2.89 -57.82 12.60
CA ILE A 476 2.60 -59.10 11.94
C ILE A 476 3.61 -60.16 12.36
N ASN A 477 4.92 -59.85 12.28
CA ASN A 477 5.95 -60.80 12.66
C ASN A 477 5.83 -61.21 14.13
N LEU A 478 5.65 -60.25 15.03
CA LEU A 478 5.54 -60.52 16.46
C LEU A 478 4.31 -61.39 16.78
N ASN A 479 3.16 -61.12 16.18
CA ASN A 479 1.97 -61.96 16.34
C ASN A 479 2.20 -63.39 15.85
N ASN A 480 2.80 -63.57 14.67
CA ASN A 480 3.10 -64.90 14.13
C ASN A 480 4.08 -65.69 15.00
N VAL A 481 5.14 -65.04 15.49
CA VAL A 481 6.13 -65.71 16.35
C VAL A 481 5.53 -66.02 17.72
N ILE A 482 4.71 -65.12 18.29
CA ILE A 482 4.02 -65.37 19.56
C ILE A 482 3.10 -66.60 19.45
N ASP A 483 2.34 -66.73 18.36
CA ASP A 483 1.44 -67.86 18.12
C ASP A 483 2.20 -69.20 18.14
N SER A 484 3.44 -69.22 17.63
CA SER A 484 4.30 -70.43 17.65
C SER A 484 4.83 -70.84 19.04
N TYR A 485 4.66 -70.01 20.07
CA TYR A 485 5.14 -70.27 21.44
C TYR A 485 4.03 -70.48 22.46
N ILE A 486 2.77 -70.24 22.10
CA ILE A 486 1.65 -70.18 23.04
C ILE A 486 0.58 -71.21 22.66
N SER A 487 0.06 -71.91 23.66
CA SER A 487 -1.04 -72.87 23.54
C SER A 487 -1.72 -73.02 24.91
N ASP A 488 -2.95 -73.55 24.94
CA ASP A 488 -3.81 -73.58 26.13
C ASP A 488 -3.47 -74.72 27.11
N ASP A 489 -2.94 -75.86 26.63
CA ASP A 489 -2.71 -77.06 27.45
C ASP A 489 -1.22 -77.41 27.65
N VAL A 490 -0.38 -77.27 26.61
CA VAL A 490 1.07 -77.60 26.62
C VAL A 490 1.80 -76.62 25.70
N TYR A 491 2.98 -76.13 26.08
CA TYR A 491 3.75 -75.26 25.19
C TYR A 491 4.13 -76.00 23.90
N PRO A 492 3.93 -75.40 22.71
CA PRO A 492 4.09 -76.06 21.41
C PRO A 492 5.55 -76.34 21.01
N PHE A 493 6.51 -76.06 21.90
CA PHE A 493 7.93 -76.32 21.68
C PHE A 493 8.48 -77.27 22.74
N ASN A 494 9.41 -78.15 22.33
CA ASN A 494 10.05 -79.10 23.23
C ASN A 494 11.49 -78.64 23.56
N PRO A 495 11.74 -78.10 24.76
CA PRO A 495 13.09 -77.70 25.14
C PRO A 495 14.01 -78.89 25.35
N SER A 496 15.31 -78.66 25.13
CA SER A 496 16.40 -79.57 25.50
C SER A 496 17.54 -78.77 26.11
N ALA A 497 18.53 -79.43 26.70
CA ALA A 497 19.73 -78.76 27.21
C ALA A 497 20.39 -77.83 26.17
N GLY A 498 20.43 -78.23 24.90
CA GLY A 498 21.02 -77.45 23.82
C GLY A 498 20.16 -76.30 23.30
N SER A 499 18.83 -76.42 23.35
CA SER A 499 17.90 -75.40 22.83
C SER A 499 17.39 -74.42 23.90
N TRP A 500 17.53 -74.74 25.19
CA TRP A 500 16.96 -73.99 26.32
C TRP A 500 17.26 -72.49 26.26
N GLN A 501 18.54 -72.12 26.17
CA GLN A 501 18.93 -70.71 26.19
C GLN A 501 18.41 -69.93 24.97
N SER A 502 18.27 -70.60 23.82
CA SER A 502 17.69 -69.99 22.62
C SER A 502 16.21 -69.65 22.83
N HIS A 503 15.41 -70.56 23.41
CA HIS A 503 14.00 -70.28 23.71
C HIS A 503 13.86 -69.12 24.70
N VAL A 504 14.67 -69.09 25.76
CA VAL A 504 14.68 -67.98 26.73
C VAL A 504 15.04 -66.66 26.06
N ASN A 505 16.07 -66.63 25.22
CA ASN A 505 16.50 -65.43 24.50
C ASN A 505 15.41 -64.94 23.53
N ASN A 506 14.78 -65.84 22.78
CA ASN A 506 13.70 -65.52 21.85
C ASN A 506 12.50 -64.88 22.57
N VAL A 507 12.05 -65.46 23.69
CA VAL A 507 10.95 -64.90 24.50
C VAL A 507 11.29 -63.51 25.04
N ASN A 508 12.52 -63.32 25.54
CA ASN A 508 12.97 -62.01 26.00
C ASN A 508 13.04 -60.98 24.88
N GLN A 509 13.48 -61.38 23.69
CA GLN A 509 13.55 -60.53 22.50
C GLN A 509 12.15 -60.11 22.05
N MET A 510 11.19 -61.03 21.97
CA MET A 510 9.78 -60.71 21.66
C MET A 510 9.19 -59.68 22.65
N ILE A 511 9.44 -59.83 23.95
CA ILE A 511 9.00 -58.87 24.97
C ILE A 511 9.67 -57.50 24.77
N LYS A 512 10.95 -57.47 24.37
CA LYS A 512 11.66 -56.22 24.09
C LYS A 512 11.11 -55.54 22.83
N GLU A 513 10.82 -56.30 21.78
CA GLU A 513 10.21 -55.80 20.54
C GLU A 513 8.82 -55.21 20.81
N TYR A 514 7.95 -55.93 21.53
CA TYR A 514 6.66 -55.41 22.00
C TYR A 514 6.79 -54.04 22.67
N LYS A 515 7.74 -53.93 23.63
CA LYS A 515 7.95 -52.69 24.39
C LYS A 515 8.51 -51.54 23.55
N SER A 516 9.06 -51.82 22.38
CA SER A 516 9.59 -50.81 21.47
C SER A 516 8.53 -50.18 20.57
N LEU A 517 7.37 -50.85 20.42
CA LEU A 517 6.23 -50.40 19.63
C LEU A 517 5.55 -49.18 20.28
N THR A 518 4.89 -48.38 19.46
CA THR A 518 3.97 -47.36 19.99
C THR A 518 2.79 -48.01 20.73
N LYS A 519 2.19 -47.27 21.67
CA LYS A 519 1.06 -47.78 22.49
C LYS A 519 -0.11 -48.31 21.65
N ALA A 520 -0.40 -47.66 20.51
CA ALA A 520 -1.48 -48.09 19.63
C ALA A 520 -1.13 -49.40 18.91
N SER A 521 0.08 -49.51 18.38
CA SER A 521 0.60 -50.74 17.74
C SER A 521 0.72 -51.90 18.73
N ALA A 522 1.21 -51.65 19.95
CA ALA A 522 1.29 -52.65 21.01
C ALA A 522 -0.07 -53.22 21.42
N ALA A 523 -1.15 -52.45 21.29
CA ALA A 523 -2.52 -52.93 21.55
C ALA A 523 -3.03 -53.92 20.49
N GLN A 524 -2.37 -54.01 19.32
CA GLN A 524 -2.69 -54.97 18.26
C GLN A 524 -1.97 -56.31 18.44
N ILE A 525 -1.10 -56.44 19.45
CA ILE A 525 -0.39 -57.69 19.72
C ILE A 525 -1.27 -58.65 20.52
N ILE A 526 -1.50 -59.83 19.96
CA ILE A 526 -2.30 -60.90 20.54
C ILE A 526 -1.38 -61.80 21.37
N GLY A 527 -1.85 -62.28 22.52
CA GLY A 527 -1.10 -63.25 23.33
C GLY A 527 0.07 -62.68 24.15
N TYR A 528 0.27 -61.35 24.20
CA TYR A 528 1.37 -60.76 24.98
C TYR A 528 1.34 -61.11 26.47
N ASP A 529 0.16 -61.15 27.10
CA ASP A 529 0.05 -61.54 28.52
C ASP A 529 0.50 -62.99 28.74
N SER A 530 0.14 -63.88 27.81
CA SER A 530 0.56 -65.28 27.79
C SER A 530 2.07 -65.42 27.51
N LEU A 531 2.65 -64.55 26.68
CA LEU A 531 4.10 -64.48 26.48
C LEU A 531 4.84 -64.06 27.76
N VAL A 532 4.31 -63.08 28.50
CA VAL A 532 4.85 -62.67 29.81
C VAL A 532 4.70 -63.78 30.85
N ALA A 533 3.61 -64.56 30.78
CA ALA A 533 3.44 -65.75 31.61
C ALA A 533 4.51 -66.81 31.28
N LEU A 534 4.70 -67.13 29.99
CA LEU A 534 5.76 -68.04 29.53
C LEU A 534 7.15 -67.62 30.00
N GLN A 535 7.48 -66.32 29.98
CA GLN A 535 8.76 -65.83 30.52
C GLN A 535 8.94 -66.19 32.01
N LYS A 536 7.87 -66.17 32.80
CA LYS A 536 7.91 -66.56 34.22
C LYS A 536 7.97 -68.07 34.37
N ASP A 537 7.25 -68.81 33.53
CA ASP A 537 7.19 -70.26 33.55
C ASP A 537 8.54 -70.87 33.16
N LEU A 538 9.24 -70.30 32.17
CA LEU A 538 10.63 -70.64 31.85
C LEU A 538 11.54 -70.47 33.06
N LYS A 539 11.42 -69.37 33.83
CA LYS A 539 12.24 -69.17 35.05
C LYS A 539 11.91 -70.17 36.16
N ALA A 540 10.63 -70.54 36.31
CA ALA A 540 10.22 -71.54 37.29
C ALA A 540 10.75 -72.93 36.93
N ALA A 541 10.64 -73.32 35.66
CA ALA A 541 11.19 -74.56 35.13
C ALA A 541 12.73 -74.57 35.23
N GLU A 542 13.43 -73.47 34.89
CA GLU A 542 14.89 -73.36 34.99
C GLU A 542 15.41 -73.71 36.39
N LYS A 543 14.69 -73.27 37.43
CA LYS A 543 15.04 -73.58 38.82
C LYS A 543 14.95 -75.08 39.10
N VAL A 544 13.87 -75.72 38.66
CA VAL A 544 13.66 -77.17 38.86
C VAL A 544 14.63 -78.00 38.01
N ILE A 545 14.91 -77.60 36.77
CA ILE A 545 15.93 -78.21 35.92
C ILE A 545 17.28 -78.22 36.63
N LYS A 546 17.70 -77.08 37.21
CA LYS A 546 18.94 -76.97 37.99
C LYS A 546 18.93 -77.85 39.24
N ASP A 547 17.81 -77.93 39.96
CA ASP A 547 17.66 -78.81 41.13
C ASP A 547 17.74 -80.31 40.73
N MET A 548 17.21 -80.68 39.56
CA MET A 548 17.31 -82.03 38.99
C MET A 548 18.74 -82.36 38.53
N ASP A 549 19.40 -81.46 37.82
CA ASP A 549 20.81 -81.61 37.41
C ASP A 549 21.73 -81.73 38.63
N ALA A 550 21.47 -80.94 39.68
CA ALA A 550 22.20 -81.00 40.94
C ALA A 550 21.99 -82.36 41.64
N TYR A 551 20.77 -82.89 41.64
CA TYR A 551 20.50 -84.23 42.15
C TYR A 551 21.21 -85.32 41.33
N GLN A 552 21.17 -85.24 40.01
CA GLN A 552 21.84 -86.21 39.12
C GLN A 552 23.36 -86.23 39.34
N LYS A 553 23.97 -85.05 39.51
CA LYS A 553 25.40 -84.94 39.90
C LYS A 553 25.65 -85.54 41.29
N LEU A 554 24.76 -85.28 42.24
CA LEU A 554 24.85 -85.81 43.61
C LEU A 554 24.71 -87.34 43.64
N SER A 555 23.80 -87.92 42.86
CA SER A 555 23.57 -89.37 42.78
C SER A 555 24.71 -90.12 42.10
N ALA A 556 25.40 -89.48 41.15
CA ALA A 556 26.61 -90.02 40.52
C ALA A 556 27.88 -89.94 41.40
N THR A 557 27.85 -89.18 42.51
CA THR A 557 29.03 -88.98 43.38
C THR A 557 29.19 -90.15 44.36
N THR A 558 30.34 -90.83 44.33
CA THR A 558 30.64 -91.95 45.24
C THR A 558 30.72 -91.50 46.71
N GLY A 559 30.09 -92.25 47.62
CA GLY A 559 30.17 -92.00 49.07
C GLY A 559 29.14 -91.02 49.66
N VAL A 560 28.15 -90.58 48.89
CA VAL A 560 27.04 -89.74 49.38
C VAL A 560 26.11 -90.55 50.29
N LYS A 561 25.78 -90.01 51.48
CA LYS A 561 24.85 -90.64 52.44
C LYS A 561 23.44 -90.78 51.83
N GLU A 562 22.82 -91.95 52.03
CA GLU A 562 21.45 -92.26 51.57
C GLU A 562 20.41 -91.22 52.02
N SER A 563 20.49 -90.75 53.28
CA SER A 563 19.61 -89.72 53.82
C SER A 563 19.70 -88.38 53.07
N LYS A 564 20.87 -88.04 52.52
CA LYS A 564 21.08 -86.83 51.72
C LYS A 564 20.48 -86.97 50.32
N LEU A 565 20.61 -88.15 49.69
CA LEU A 565 19.98 -88.45 48.40
C LEU A 565 18.44 -88.43 48.52
N ASN A 566 17.89 -89.05 49.55
CA ASN A 566 16.43 -89.05 49.81
C ASN A 566 15.89 -87.64 50.05
N SER A 567 16.60 -86.83 50.85
CA SER A 567 16.19 -85.45 51.12
C SER A 567 16.22 -84.60 49.86
N SER A 568 17.30 -84.72 49.06
CA SER A 568 17.45 -83.99 47.79
C SER A 568 16.37 -84.40 46.80
N TYR A 569 16.18 -85.70 46.54
CA TYR A 569 15.15 -86.23 45.65
C TYR A 569 13.75 -85.77 46.06
N THR A 570 13.40 -85.89 47.34
CA THR A 570 12.08 -85.48 47.85
C THR A 570 11.87 -83.97 47.68
N SER A 571 12.89 -83.15 47.92
CA SER A 571 12.81 -81.70 47.76
C SER A 571 12.64 -81.29 46.30
N THR A 572 13.41 -81.89 45.38
CA THR A 572 13.34 -81.64 43.93
C THR A 572 12.02 -82.13 43.35
N LEU A 573 11.55 -83.32 43.73
CA LEU A 573 10.25 -83.86 43.31
C LEU A 573 9.09 -82.99 43.83
N LYS A 574 9.18 -82.51 45.06
CA LYS A 574 8.20 -81.56 45.59
C LYS A 574 8.21 -80.25 44.79
N ALA A 575 9.38 -79.75 44.40
CA ALA A 575 9.49 -78.55 43.58
C ALA A 575 8.85 -78.77 42.19
N TYR A 576 9.15 -79.90 41.54
CA TYR A 576 8.55 -80.31 40.26
C TYR A 576 7.02 -80.47 40.34
N ASN A 577 6.50 -81.12 41.37
CA ASN A 577 5.06 -81.31 41.55
C ASN A 577 4.30 -80.02 41.91
N ASN A 578 5.00 -78.97 42.36
CA ASN A 578 4.39 -77.66 42.59
C ASN A 578 4.30 -76.83 41.30
N LEU A 579 4.91 -77.27 40.19
CA LEU A 579 4.78 -76.62 38.89
C LEU A 579 3.39 -76.85 38.28
N THR A 580 2.94 -75.95 37.40
CA THR A 580 1.74 -76.13 36.55
C THR A 580 2.01 -77.11 35.41
N ASN A 581 0.98 -77.60 34.69
CA ASN A 581 1.16 -78.51 33.55
C ASN A 581 2.07 -77.89 32.48
N LEU A 582 1.79 -76.62 32.17
CA LEU A 582 2.59 -75.81 31.27
C LEU A 582 4.05 -75.70 31.73
N GLN A 583 4.29 -75.43 33.01
CA GLN A 583 5.66 -75.35 33.56
C GLN A 583 6.38 -76.71 33.55
N GLN A 584 5.70 -77.81 33.84
CA GLN A 584 6.28 -79.16 33.80
C GLN A 584 6.71 -79.55 32.39
N SER A 585 5.93 -79.18 31.37
CA SER A 585 6.28 -79.44 29.97
C SER A 585 7.62 -78.80 29.53
N LEU A 586 8.10 -77.80 30.27
CA LEU A 586 9.38 -77.14 30.03
C LEU A 586 10.57 -77.85 30.68
N VAL A 587 10.35 -78.74 31.65
CA VAL A 587 11.41 -79.41 32.42
C VAL A 587 11.93 -80.62 31.65
N TYR A 588 12.87 -80.37 30.73
CA TYR A 588 13.35 -81.38 29.78
C TYR A 588 14.09 -82.58 30.41
N ASN A 589 14.59 -82.45 31.64
CA ASN A 589 15.30 -83.51 32.37
C ASN A 589 14.39 -84.24 33.39
N ALA A 590 13.09 -83.98 33.38
CA ALA A 590 12.14 -84.57 34.32
C ALA A 590 12.06 -86.10 34.20
N GLU A 591 12.01 -86.65 32.98
CA GLU A 591 11.92 -88.09 32.76
C GLU A 591 13.13 -88.83 33.34
N GLU A 592 14.35 -88.34 33.04
CA GLU A 592 15.58 -88.91 33.58
C GLU A 592 15.62 -88.81 35.13
N PHE A 593 15.17 -87.70 35.71
CA PHE A 593 15.08 -87.56 37.16
C PHE A 593 14.10 -88.56 37.78
N LEU A 594 12.91 -88.71 37.20
CA LEU A 594 11.84 -89.59 37.72
C LEU A 594 12.20 -91.08 37.61
N LEU A 595 13.01 -91.46 36.62
CA LEU A 595 13.54 -92.83 36.48
C LEU A 595 14.66 -93.14 37.50
N ASN A 596 15.36 -92.12 38.01
CA ASN A 596 16.49 -92.23 38.93
C ASN A 596 16.10 -92.08 40.42
N THR A 597 15.07 -92.81 40.85
CA THR A 597 14.62 -92.83 42.25
C THR A 597 15.68 -93.43 43.20
N PRO A 598 15.87 -92.87 44.42
CA PRO A 598 16.78 -93.45 45.40
C PRO A 598 16.37 -94.87 45.79
N LYS A 599 17.31 -95.83 45.78
CA LYS A 599 17.12 -97.15 46.36
C LYS A 599 17.28 -97.05 47.87
N ILE A 600 16.20 -97.29 48.61
CA ILE A 600 16.26 -97.27 50.07
C ILE A 600 16.79 -98.62 50.56
N SER A 601 17.89 -98.60 51.32
CA SER A 601 18.36 -99.78 52.04
C SER A 601 17.77 -99.75 53.45
N VAL A 602 16.82 -100.65 53.71
CA VAL A 602 16.29 -100.86 55.06
C VAL A 602 17.04 -102.01 55.70
N ASP A 603 18.18 -101.73 56.32
CA ASP A 603 18.84 -102.68 57.22
C ASP A 603 18.92 -102.17 58.67
N GLY A 604 18.76 -103.14 59.58
CA GLY A 604 19.45 -103.15 60.87
C GLY A 604 18.81 -102.45 62.07
N ASN A 605 17.79 -103.08 62.66
CA ASN A 605 17.72 -103.47 64.09
C ASN A 605 16.36 -103.16 64.78
N GLY A 606 15.50 -104.19 64.85
CA GLY A 606 14.36 -104.28 65.78
C GLY A 606 13.03 -104.64 65.13
N LYS A 607 12.69 -105.94 65.16
CA LYS A 607 11.44 -106.64 64.74
C LYS A 607 10.74 -106.17 63.46
N VAL A 608 10.67 -107.09 62.48
CA VAL A 608 9.77 -106.98 61.32
C VAL A 608 8.32 -106.78 61.83
N PRO A 609 7.65 -105.68 61.48
CA PRO A 609 6.26 -105.44 61.88
C PRO A 609 5.34 -106.51 61.29
N THR A 610 4.36 -106.99 62.05
CA THR A 610 3.37 -107.99 61.59
C THR A 610 2.53 -107.49 60.42
N ASP A 611 2.44 -106.17 60.24
CA ASP A 611 1.73 -105.47 59.17
C ASP A 611 2.65 -104.96 58.04
N LYS A 612 3.90 -105.48 57.93
CA LYS A 612 4.82 -105.15 56.84
C LYS A 612 4.22 -105.43 55.45
N ALA A 613 3.57 -106.57 55.25
CA ALA A 613 2.94 -106.90 53.97
C ALA A 613 1.83 -105.91 53.58
N ALA A 614 1.11 -105.37 54.57
CA ALA A 614 0.12 -104.32 54.36
C ALA A 614 0.78 -102.97 54.00
N ALA A 615 1.94 -102.66 54.58
CA ALA A 615 2.74 -101.50 54.21
C ALA A 615 3.28 -101.60 52.77
N GLU A 616 3.77 -102.77 52.35
CA GLU A 616 4.25 -103.01 50.99
C GLU A 616 3.12 -103.00 49.95
N ALA A 617 1.96 -103.58 50.27
CA ALA A 617 0.76 -103.46 49.43
C ALA A 617 0.32 -102.00 49.27
N LEU A 618 0.37 -101.23 50.36
CA LEU A 618 0.07 -99.80 50.33
C LEU A 618 1.07 -99.01 49.50
N VAL A 619 2.35 -99.39 49.46
CA VAL A 619 3.34 -98.79 48.53
C VAL A 619 2.88 -98.95 47.08
N ALA A 620 2.43 -100.14 46.68
CA ALA A 620 1.94 -100.38 45.32
C ALA A 620 0.69 -99.54 44.99
N ASP A 621 -0.21 -99.35 45.96
CA ASP A 621 -1.38 -98.50 45.77
C ASP A 621 -1.04 -97.01 45.70
N ILE A 622 -0.15 -96.53 46.56
CA ILE A 622 0.33 -95.14 46.56
C ILE A 622 1.14 -94.83 45.30
N ALA A 623 1.86 -95.80 44.73
CA ALA A 623 2.63 -95.62 43.51
C ALA A 623 1.74 -95.23 42.31
N LYS A 624 0.47 -95.64 42.30
CA LYS A 624 -0.49 -95.25 41.26
C LYS A 624 -0.77 -93.74 41.26
N PHE A 625 -0.58 -93.05 42.39
CA PHE A 625 -0.69 -91.59 42.49
C PHE A 625 0.50 -90.83 41.89
N ALA A 626 1.57 -91.52 41.45
CA ALA A 626 2.63 -90.89 40.70
C ALA A 626 2.13 -90.27 39.38
N ASP A 627 1.04 -90.81 38.84
CA ASP A 627 0.38 -90.31 37.64
C ASP A 627 -1.11 -90.10 37.92
N VAL A 628 -1.43 -88.94 38.50
CA VAL A 628 -2.82 -88.58 38.84
C VAL A 628 -3.69 -88.30 37.61
N THR A 629 -3.10 -88.15 36.43
CA THR A 629 -3.84 -87.87 35.18
C THR A 629 -4.72 -89.03 34.72
N LYS A 630 -4.52 -90.21 35.32
CA LYS A 630 -5.35 -91.40 35.11
C LYS A 630 -6.66 -91.40 35.92
N TYR A 631 -6.89 -90.39 36.74
CA TYR A 631 -8.03 -90.32 37.64
C TYR A 631 -8.91 -89.11 37.34
N SER A 632 -10.24 -89.29 37.39
CA SER A 632 -11.14 -88.16 37.64
C SER A 632 -11.01 -87.68 39.09
N PHE A 633 -11.45 -86.46 39.38
CA PHE A 633 -11.39 -85.90 40.74
C PHE A 633 -12.01 -86.84 41.80
N ASN A 634 -13.22 -87.36 41.53
CA ASN A 634 -13.92 -88.24 42.47
C ASN A 634 -13.22 -89.60 42.64
N GLN A 635 -12.63 -90.13 41.57
CA GLN A 635 -11.87 -91.38 41.61
C GLN A 635 -10.59 -91.21 42.42
N LEU A 636 -9.85 -90.12 42.21
CA LEU A 636 -8.64 -89.81 42.98
C LEU A 636 -8.97 -89.58 44.45
N GLU A 637 -10.01 -88.81 44.74
CA GLU A 637 -10.46 -88.55 46.11
C GLU A 637 -10.77 -89.85 46.86
N THR A 638 -11.51 -90.75 46.24
CA THR A 638 -11.84 -92.06 46.82
C THR A 638 -10.57 -92.87 47.08
N ALA A 639 -9.70 -93.02 46.07
CA ALA A 639 -8.49 -93.82 46.18
C ALA A 639 -7.51 -93.27 47.23
N VAL A 640 -7.33 -91.95 47.31
CA VAL A 640 -6.47 -91.28 48.30
C VAL A 640 -7.04 -91.41 49.70
N ASN A 641 -8.36 -91.30 49.88
CA ASN A 641 -8.99 -91.53 51.18
C ASN A 641 -8.76 -92.97 51.65
N THR A 642 -8.96 -93.97 50.77
CA THR A 642 -8.70 -95.39 51.06
C THR A 642 -7.24 -95.65 51.42
N ALA A 643 -6.29 -95.09 50.66
CA ALA A 643 -4.86 -95.22 50.95
C ALA A 643 -4.47 -94.50 52.27
N SER A 644 -5.06 -93.34 52.55
CA SER A 644 -4.87 -92.59 53.80
C SER A 644 -5.38 -93.34 55.02
N GLU A 645 -6.53 -94.01 54.91
CA GLU A 645 -7.07 -94.87 55.96
C GLU A 645 -6.21 -96.11 56.16
N SER A 646 -5.76 -96.74 55.07
CA SER A 646 -4.86 -97.90 55.11
C SER A 646 -3.53 -97.53 55.78
N TYR A 647 -2.96 -96.36 55.47
CA TYR A 647 -1.77 -95.84 56.13
C TYR A 647 -1.97 -95.61 57.63
N LYS A 648 -3.12 -95.05 58.03
CA LYS A 648 -3.46 -94.80 59.45
C LYS A 648 -3.54 -96.09 60.25
N LYS A 649 -4.01 -97.19 59.63
CA LYS A 649 -4.10 -98.53 60.25
C LYS A 649 -2.74 -99.19 60.49
N LEU A 650 -1.68 -98.75 59.79
CA LEU A 650 -0.32 -99.28 59.99
C LEU A 650 0.27 -98.84 61.33
N SER A 651 1.05 -99.73 61.93
CA SER A 651 1.89 -99.48 63.10
C SER A 651 2.99 -98.46 62.78
N SER A 652 3.46 -97.73 63.79
CA SER A 652 4.53 -96.74 63.61
C SER A 652 5.83 -97.33 63.05
N ALA A 653 6.07 -98.63 63.28
CA ALA A 653 7.20 -99.36 62.70
C ALA A 653 6.95 -99.73 61.23
N ALA A 654 5.75 -100.18 60.87
CA ALA A 654 5.39 -100.52 59.48
C ALA A 654 5.30 -99.30 58.56
N ARG A 655 4.90 -98.13 59.07
CA ARG A 655 4.88 -96.88 58.29
C ARG A 655 6.23 -96.51 57.69
N LYS A 656 7.34 -96.92 58.30
CA LYS A 656 8.71 -96.74 57.75
C LYS A 656 8.95 -97.51 56.45
N TYR A 657 8.17 -98.56 56.19
CA TYR A 657 8.23 -99.34 54.95
C TYR A 657 7.36 -98.75 53.83
N VAL A 658 6.53 -97.74 54.13
CA VAL A 658 5.76 -97.00 53.12
C VAL A 658 6.64 -95.90 52.52
N THR A 659 7.63 -96.34 51.74
CA THR A 659 8.72 -95.52 51.21
C THR A 659 8.27 -94.38 50.30
N ASN A 660 7.07 -94.47 49.74
CA ASN A 660 6.50 -93.49 48.82
C ASN A 660 5.34 -92.66 49.41
N TYR A 661 5.22 -92.58 50.74
CA TYR A 661 4.18 -91.79 51.43
C TYR A 661 4.07 -90.32 50.98
N TYR A 662 5.15 -89.75 50.44
CA TYR A 662 5.14 -88.41 49.86
C TYR A 662 4.15 -88.26 48.69
N LEU A 663 3.92 -89.30 47.89
CA LEU A 663 2.93 -89.29 46.80
C LEU A 663 1.50 -89.19 47.35
N LEU A 664 1.20 -89.91 48.44
CA LEU A 664 -0.09 -89.83 49.12
C LEU A 664 -0.33 -88.44 49.73
N THR A 665 0.72 -87.82 50.27
CA THR A 665 0.65 -86.44 50.79
C THR A 665 0.44 -85.43 49.66
N ALA A 666 1.10 -85.62 48.52
CA ALA A 666 0.93 -84.77 47.33
C ALA A 666 -0.50 -84.88 46.78
N ALA A 667 -1.02 -86.09 46.57
CA ALA A 667 -2.38 -86.30 46.06
C ALA A 667 -3.47 -85.73 46.99
N ASN A 668 -3.30 -85.83 48.31
CA ASN A 668 -4.20 -85.18 49.29
C ASN A 668 -4.22 -83.65 49.16
N LYS A 669 -3.04 -83.04 48.92
CA LYS A 669 -2.94 -81.60 48.69
C LYS A 669 -3.64 -81.19 47.40
N ASP A 670 -3.53 -82.03 46.36
CA ASP A 670 -4.21 -81.80 45.08
C ASP A 670 -5.73 -81.84 45.21
N ILE A 671 -6.28 -82.84 45.92
CA ILE A 671 -7.71 -82.91 46.22
C ILE A 671 -8.19 -81.66 46.96
N THR A 672 -7.46 -81.25 48.01
CA THR A 672 -7.83 -80.08 48.83
C THR A 672 -7.79 -78.78 48.02
N GLY A 673 -6.81 -78.64 47.13
CA GLY A 673 -6.69 -77.50 46.21
C GLY A 673 -7.87 -77.43 45.25
N VAL A 674 -8.24 -78.56 44.62
CA VAL A 674 -9.37 -78.64 43.68
C VAL A 674 -10.71 -78.36 44.37
N LYS A 675 -10.95 -78.90 45.58
CA LYS A 675 -12.16 -78.56 46.36
C LYS A 675 -12.29 -77.06 46.63
N SER A 676 -11.17 -76.41 46.95
CA SER A 676 -11.14 -74.97 47.20
C SER A 676 -11.44 -74.18 45.93
N PHE A 677 -11.03 -74.69 44.77
CA PHE A 677 -11.35 -74.13 43.47
C PHE A 677 -12.82 -74.36 43.07
N TYR A 678 -13.39 -75.53 43.30
CA TYR A 678 -14.82 -75.82 43.06
C TYR A 678 -15.75 -74.90 43.84
N LYS A 679 -15.39 -74.49 45.06
CA LYS A 679 -16.14 -73.46 45.80
C LYS A 679 -16.21 -72.13 45.03
N LYS A 680 -15.14 -71.72 44.36
CA LYS A 680 -15.12 -70.49 43.53
C LYS A 680 -16.00 -70.63 42.29
N ILE A 681 -15.99 -71.80 41.64
CA ILE A 681 -16.90 -72.12 40.54
C ILE A 681 -18.36 -71.99 41.02
N GLN A 682 -18.69 -72.59 42.15
CA GLN A 682 -20.04 -72.53 42.70
C GLN A 682 -20.50 -71.10 42.98
N THR A 683 -19.65 -70.28 43.62
CA THR A 683 -19.93 -68.85 43.87
C THR A 683 -20.15 -68.04 42.58
N ALA A 684 -19.52 -68.43 41.47
CA ALA A 684 -19.73 -67.81 40.16
C ALA A 684 -21.04 -68.28 39.49
N ARG A 685 -21.41 -69.56 39.66
CA ARG A 685 -22.68 -70.12 39.14
C ARG A 685 -23.90 -69.48 39.82
N GLU A 686 -23.81 -69.22 41.12
CA GLU A 686 -24.90 -68.68 41.96
C GLU A 686 -25.08 -67.15 41.85
N GLU A 687 -24.20 -66.43 41.15
CA GLU A 687 -24.33 -64.98 40.97
C GLU A 687 -25.40 -64.64 39.92
N THR A 688 -26.32 -63.75 40.28
CA THR A 688 -27.49 -63.37 39.46
C THR A 688 -27.28 -62.08 38.69
N ASP A 689 -26.40 -61.18 39.15
CA ASP A 689 -26.08 -59.94 38.44
C ASP A 689 -25.05 -60.19 37.31
N ALA A 690 -25.38 -59.82 36.08
CA ALA A 690 -24.57 -60.12 34.90
C ALA A 690 -23.15 -59.53 34.97
N ALA A 691 -22.98 -58.31 35.49
CA ALA A 691 -21.68 -57.65 35.57
C ALA A 691 -20.81 -58.25 36.70
N LYS A 692 -21.40 -58.60 37.84
CA LYS A 692 -20.71 -59.30 38.94
C LYS A 692 -20.39 -60.74 38.58
N LYS A 693 -21.28 -61.42 37.84
CA LYS A 693 -21.07 -62.79 37.36
C LYS A 693 -19.87 -62.86 36.42
N ALA A 694 -19.75 -61.93 35.47
CA ALA A 694 -18.58 -61.83 34.60
C ALA A 694 -17.27 -61.65 35.39
N LYS A 695 -17.24 -60.76 36.39
CA LYS A 695 -16.06 -60.57 37.27
C LYS A 695 -15.72 -61.81 38.11
N LYS A 696 -16.74 -62.54 38.58
CA LYS A 696 -16.53 -63.80 39.32
C LYS A 696 -16.00 -64.92 38.43
N ILE A 697 -16.50 -65.03 37.19
CA ILE A 697 -15.96 -65.96 36.19
C ILE A 697 -14.50 -65.61 35.88
N GLU A 698 -14.16 -64.33 35.70
CA GLU A 698 -12.77 -63.87 35.53
C GLU A 698 -11.88 -64.31 36.72
N THR A 699 -12.41 -64.21 37.93
CA THR A 699 -11.70 -64.66 39.14
C THR A 699 -11.50 -66.17 39.16
N VAL A 700 -12.46 -66.94 38.65
CA VAL A 700 -12.35 -68.39 38.47
C VAL A 700 -11.30 -68.74 37.42
N GLN A 701 -11.33 -68.10 36.24
CA GLN A 701 -10.33 -68.31 35.19
C GLN A 701 -8.90 -68.04 35.71
N LYS A 702 -8.70 -66.93 36.43
CA LYS A 702 -7.41 -66.61 37.08
C LYS A 702 -7.01 -67.61 38.16
N ALA A 703 -7.97 -68.20 38.87
CA ALA A 703 -7.69 -69.20 39.88
C ALA A 703 -7.31 -70.54 39.25
N TYR A 704 -7.98 -70.94 38.16
CA TYR A 704 -7.71 -72.17 37.41
C TYR A 704 -6.30 -72.15 36.80
N ALA A 705 -5.92 -71.05 36.14
CA ALA A 705 -4.59 -70.89 35.55
C ALA A 705 -3.44 -70.97 36.58
N LYS A 706 -3.73 -70.75 37.87
CA LYS A 706 -2.76 -70.82 38.98
C LYS A 706 -2.71 -72.18 39.68
N LEU A 707 -3.61 -73.10 39.33
CA LEU A 707 -3.62 -74.43 39.92
C LEU A 707 -2.37 -75.21 39.43
N PRO A 708 -1.73 -76.02 40.31
CA PRO A 708 -0.76 -77.01 39.88
C PRO A 708 -1.30 -77.95 38.80
N ALA A 709 -0.41 -78.54 38.02
CA ALA A 709 -0.66 -79.48 36.93
C ALA A 709 -1.81 -80.46 37.18
N ASN A 710 -1.62 -81.25 38.22
CA ASN A 710 -2.53 -82.24 38.74
C ASN A 710 -3.90 -81.65 39.08
N GLN A 711 -3.93 -80.48 39.72
CA GLN A 711 -5.17 -79.81 40.14
C GLN A 711 -5.94 -79.23 38.96
N GLN A 712 -5.25 -78.73 37.92
CA GLN A 712 -5.89 -78.29 36.69
C GLN A 712 -6.60 -79.45 36.01
N HIS A 713 -5.91 -80.58 35.80
CA HIS A 713 -6.48 -81.78 35.20
C HIS A 713 -7.75 -82.23 35.94
N LEU A 714 -7.65 -82.38 37.26
CA LEU A 714 -8.77 -82.84 38.09
C LEU A 714 -9.93 -81.84 38.12
N ALA A 715 -9.67 -80.53 37.94
CA ALA A 715 -10.69 -79.49 37.94
C ALA A 715 -11.27 -79.17 36.54
N LYS A 716 -10.67 -79.71 35.46
CA LYS A 716 -10.92 -79.32 34.06
C LYS A 716 -12.40 -79.44 33.68
N GLU A 717 -13.03 -80.58 33.97
CA GLU A 717 -14.42 -80.85 33.62
C GLU A 717 -15.39 -79.79 34.17
N GLN A 718 -15.28 -79.45 35.46
CA GLN A 718 -16.18 -78.48 36.10
C GLN A 718 -15.90 -77.04 35.66
N TYR A 719 -14.64 -76.74 35.34
CA TYR A 719 -14.22 -75.45 34.78
C TYR A 719 -14.75 -75.25 33.36
N GLU A 720 -14.57 -76.23 32.48
CA GLU A 720 -15.10 -76.20 31.11
C GLU A 720 -16.63 -76.12 31.09
N ALA A 721 -17.32 -76.85 31.98
CA ALA A 721 -18.76 -76.76 32.12
C ALA A 721 -19.25 -75.36 32.56
N LEU A 722 -18.45 -74.61 33.34
CA LEU A 722 -18.76 -73.21 33.68
C LEU A 722 -18.61 -72.30 32.45
N LEU A 723 -17.56 -72.51 31.65
CA LEU A 723 -17.28 -71.68 30.47
C LEU A 723 -18.24 -71.98 29.31
N LYS A 724 -18.63 -73.24 29.10
CA LYS A 724 -19.55 -73.65 28.03
C LYS A 724 -20.97 -73.09 28.19
N ASN A 725 -21.36 -72.72 29.42
CA ASN A 725 -22.62 -72.02 29.72
C ASN A 725 -22.55 -70.49 29.55
N GLN A 726 -21.39 -69.98 29.15
CA GLN A 726 -21.18 -68.61 28.75
C GLN A 726 -21.22 -68.65 27.21
N ASN A 727 -22.32 -68.24 26.57
CA ASN A 727 -22.33 -68.01 25.12
C ASN A 727 -21.33 -66.88 24.79
N ILE A 728 -20.06 -67.25 24.69
CA ILE A 728 -18.93 -66.38 24.33
C ILE A 728 -18.98 -66.10 22.82
N ASP A 729 -19.62 -66.96 22.03
CA ASP A 729 -19.63 -66.86 20.57
C ASP A 729 -20.51 -65.68 20.05
N GLU A 730 -21.72 -65.50 20.59
CA GLU A 730 -22.60 -64.39 20.15
C GLU A 730 -22.07 -63.00 20.52
N ASN A 731 -21.47 -62.83 21.72
CA ASN A 731 -20.98 -61.53 22.16
C ASN A 731 -19.64 -61.18 21.51
N ALA A 732 -18.75 -62.16 21.27
CA ALA A 732 -17.52 -61.92 20.51
C ALA A 732 -17.82 -61.45 19.08
N SER A 733 -18.83 -62.06 18.43
CA SER A 733 -19.30 -61.61 17.12
C SER A 733 -19.86 -60.19 17.15
N LYS A 734 -20.67 -59.83 18.16
CA LYS A 734 -21.24 -58.46 18.30
C LYS A 734 -20.16 -57.39 18.56
N ILE A 735 -19.15 -57.70 19.38
CA ILE A 735 -18.02 -56.81 19.67
C ILE A 735 -17.16 -56.61 18.41
N THR A 736 -16.89 -57.68 17.69
CA THR A 736 -16.15 -57.63 16.41
C THR A 736 -16.91 -56.82 15.38
N GLN A 737 -18.22 -57.04 15.24
CA GLN A 737 -19.08 -56.28 14.34
C GLN A 737 -19.06 -54.79 14.69
N LEU A 738 -19.30 -54.42 15.95
CA LEU A 738 -19.28 -53.01 16.38
C LEU A 738 -17.90 -52.37 16.13
N ASN A 739 -16.81 -53.08 16.40
CA ASN A 739 -15.46 -52.56 16.16
C ASN A 739 -15.19 -52.31 14.67
N ASN A 740 -15.72 -53.17 13.79
CA ASN A 740 -15.64 -53.02 12.34
C ASN A 740 -16.55 -51.89 11.83
N ASP A 741 -17.78 -51.80 12.35
CA ASP A 741 -18.71 -50.72 12.01
C ASP A 741 -18.14 -49.34 12.39
N ILE A 742 -17.46 -49.25 13.54
CA ILE A 742 -16.75 -48.01 13.94
C ILE A 742 -15.59 -47.71 12.97
N ALA A 743 -14.87 -48.73 12.49
CA ALA A 743 -13.79 -48.53 11.53
C ALA A 743 -14.28 -47.98 10.19
N THR A 744 -15.47 -48.39 9.75
CA THR A 744 -16.02 -48.05 8.43
C THR A 744 -16.74 -46.71 8.36
N ILE A 745 -16.97 -46.02 9.50
CA ILE A 745 -17.60 -44.68 9.47
C ILE A 745 -16.77 -43.63 8.76
N VAL A 746 -15.45 -43.86 8.61
CA VAL A 746 -14.52 -42.99 7.88
C VAL A 746 -13.97 -43.74 6.66
N SER A 747 -14.08 -43.14 5.48
CA SER A 747 -13.40 -43.60 4.27
C SER A 747 -12.77 -42.42 3.55
N SER A 748 -11.55 -42.61 3.01
CA SER A 748 -10.77 -41.53 2.37
C SER A 748 -10.70 -40.24 3.21
N ASN A 749 -10.59 -40.40 4.53
CA ASN A 749 -10.56 -39.32 5.52
C ASN A 749 -11.85 -38.46 5.62
N LEU A 750 -12.99 -38.95 5.12
CA LEU A 750 -14.31 -38.31 5.22
C LEU A 750 -15.28 -39.24 5.94
N TYR A 751 -16.32 -38.69 6.58
CA TYR A 751 -17.40 -39.52 7.10
C TYR A 751 -18.28 -39.99 5.95
N VAL A 752 -18.58 -41.29 5.91
CA VAL A 752 -19.44 -41.92 4.88
C VAL A 752 -20.78 -42.38 5.44
N VAL A 753 -21.08 -42.00 6.67
CA VAL A 753 -22.31 -42.33 7.39
C VAL A 753 -22.97 -41.06 7.93
N THR A 754 -24.22 -41.17 8.35
CA THR A 754 -24.97 -40.05 8.91
C THR A 754 -24.61 -39.76 10.37
N ILE A 755 -24.97 -38.56 10.85
CA ILE A 755 -24.89 -38.20 12.28
C ILE A 755 -25.65 -39.22 13.15
N GLU A 756 -26.81 -39.69 12.69
CA GLU A 756 -27.63 -40.66 13.43
C GLU A 756 -26.92 -42.03 13.54
N SER A 757 -26.27 -42.48 12.47
CA SER A 757 -25.46 -43.70 12.49
C SER A 757 -24.33 -43.61 13.54
N ILE A 758 -23.64 -42.46 13.62
CA ILE A 758 -22.58 -42.22 14.61
C ILE A 758 -23.16 -42.25 16.04
N LYS A 759 -24.32 -41.63 16.27
CA LYS A 759 -25.00 -41.65 17.58
C LYS A 759 -25.43 -43.07 17.96
N ASN A 760 -25.96 -43.84 17.03
CA ASN A 760 -26.33 -45.24 17.27
C ASN A 760 -25.11 -46.09 17.69
N LEU A 761 -23.98 -45.95 17.02
CA LEU A 761 -22.73 -46.63 17.42
C LEU A 761 -22.26 -46.22 18.81
N SER A 762 -22.43 -44.94 19.18
CA SER A 762 -22.17 -44.45 20.55
C SER A 762 -23.08 -45.10 21.59
N THR A 763 -24.35 -45.31 21.27
CA THR A 763 -25.30 -46.02 22.15
C THR A 763 -24.90 -47.48 22.32
N GLN A 764 -24.59 -48.18 21.22
CA GLN A 764 -24.11 -49.57 21.24
C GLN A 764 -22.83 -49.70 22.08
N TYR A 765 -21.82 -48.85 21.86
CA TYR A 765 -20.61 -48.83 22.67
C TYR A 765 -20.91 -48.57 24.15
N SER A 766 -21.83 -47.65 24.46
CA SER A 766 -22.17 -47.30 25.85
C SER A 766 -22.81 -48.46 26.61
N SER A 767 -23.57 -49.32 25.94
CA SER A 767 -24.18 -50.53 26.53
C SER A 767 -23.19 -51.64 26.90
N LEU A 768 -21.95 -51.59 26.39
CA LEU A 768 -20.92 -52.59 26.70
C LEU A 768 -20.42 -52.48 28.16
N SER A 769 -20.07 -53.63 28.75
CA SER A 769 -19.37 -53.70 30.04
C SER A 769 -17.96 -53.11 29.97
N SER A 770 -17.34 -52.85 31.12
CA SER A 770 -15.98 -52.29 31.19
C SER A 770 -14.91 -53.20 30.57
N SER A 771 -15.12 -54.52 30.54
CA SER A 771 -14.24 -55.49 29.89
C SER A 771 -14.42 -55.49 28.38
N GLU A 772 -15.66 -55.46 27.89
CA GLU A 772 -15.97 -55.49 26.45
C GLU A 772 -15.56 -54.18 25.77
N LYS A 773 -15.70 -53.03 26.45
CA LYS A 773 -15.21 -51.72 25.95
C LYS A 773 -13.71 -51.73 25.65
N LYS A 774 -12.90 -52.51 26.38
CA LYS A 774 -11.46 -52.62 26.14
C LYS A 774 -11.12 -53.37 24.85
N LEU A 775 -12.06 -54.16 24.32
CA LEU A 775 -11.90 -54.91 23.07
C LEU A 775 -12.23 -54.06 21.82
N ILE A 776 -12.87 -52.89 22.00
CA ILE A 776 -13.15 -51.96 20.91
C ILE A 776 -11.91 -51.10 20.63
N THR A 777 -11.03 -51.60 19.77
CA THR A 777 -9.76 -50.95 19.43
C THR A 777 -9.95 -49.68 18.61
N ASN A 778 -11.06 -49.54 17.88
CA ASN A 778 -11.35 -48.40 17.01
C ASN A 778 -12.11 -47.25 17.70
N TYR A 779 -12.29 -47.29 19.02
CA TYR A 779 -13.11 -46.32 19.76
C TYR A 779 -12.67 -44.85 19.57
N ASP A 780 -11.38 -44.58 19.38
CA ASP A 780 -10.88 -43.21 19.15
C ASP A 780 -11.47 -42.57 17.87
N ILE A 781 -11.82 -43.38 16.86
CA ILE A 781 -12.52 -42.92 15.65
C ILE A 781 -13.92 -42.42 16.02
N LEU A 782 -14.68 -43.23 16.76
CA LEU A 782 -16.03 -42.87 17.23
C LEU A 782 -16.00 -41.64 18.14
N LYS A 783 -15.03 -41.55 19.06
CA LYS A 783 -14.86 -40.40 19.94
C LYS A 783 -14.61 -39.11 19.16
N THR A 784 -13.79 -39.17 18.11
CA THR A 784 -13.52 -38.03 17.23
C THR A 784 -14.77 -37.65 16.43
N ALA A 785 -15.48 -38.64 15.87
CA ALA A 785 -16.74 -38.45 15.16
C ALA A 785 -17.79 -37.74 16.02
N LEU A 786 -17.95 -38.14 17.28
CA LEU A 786 -18.87 -37.49 18.22
C LEU A 786 -18.49 -36.04 18.53
N ALA A 787 -17.20 -35.71 18.57
CA ALA A 787 -16.76 -34.33 18.75
C ALA A 787 -17.05 -33.47 17.52
N ASP A 788 -16.89 -34.02 16.32
CA ASP A 788 -17.24 -33.34 15.06
C ASP A 788 -18.76 -33.18 14.90
N VAL A 789 -19.55 -34.19 15.26
CA VAL A 789 -21.03 -34.12 15.31
C VAL A 789 -21.47 -32.90 16.11
N LYS A 790 -20.91 -32.69 17.31
CA LYS A 790 -21.27 -31.52 18.15
C LYS A 790 -20.95 -30.18 17.47
N LYS A 791 -19.85 -30.10 16.73
CA LYS A 791 -19.48 -28.90 15.97
C LYS A 791 -20.43 -28.66 14.80
N VAL A 792 -20.80 -29.72 14.08
CA VAL A 792 -21.76 -29.65 12.98
C VAL A 792 -23.15 -29.27 13.51
N GLU A 793 -23.62 -29.84 14.60
CA GLU A 793 -24.88 -29.43 15.25
C GLU A 793 -24.85 -27.95 15.67
N SER A 794 -23.73 -27.47 16.21
CA SER A 794 -23.56 -26.03 16.51
C SER A 794 -23.60 -25.15 15.27
N PHE A 795 -23.02 -25.61 14.17
CA PHE A 795 -23.12 -24.94 12.87
C PHE A 795 -24.56 -24.93 12.36
N MET A 796 -25.28 -26.07 12.43
CA MET A 796 -26.67 -26.17 11.97
C MET A 796 -27.61 -25.24 12.73
N LYS A 797 -27.40 -25.04 14.04
CA LYS A 797 -28.12 -24.00 14.81
C LYS A 797 -27.87 -22.58 14.28
N THR A 798 -26.65 -22.31 13.81
CA THR A 798 -26.30 -21.02 13.19
C THR A 798 -26.95 -20.89 11.81
N TYR A 799 -26.95 -21.97 11.04
CA TYR A 799 -27.65 -22.06 9.75
C TYR A 799 -29.15 -21.76 9.92
N GLU A 800 -29.85 -22.49 10.78
CA GLU A 800 -31.29 -22.32 11.02
C GLU A 800 -31.64 -20.88 11.47
N LYS A 801 -30.82 -20.29 12.33
CA LYS A 801 -31.07 -18.94 12.87
C LYS A 801 -30.79 -17.81 11.88
N SER A 802 -29.76 -17.95 11.05
CA SER A 802 -29.18 -16.81 10.33
C SER A 802 -29.15 -16.95 8.82
N PHE A 803 -29.43 -18.13 8.25
CA PHE A 803 -29.29 -18.31 6.80
C PHE A 803 -30.26 -17.45 6.00
N ALA A 804 -31.50 -17.28 6.46
CA ALA A 804 -32.51 -16.47 5.76
C ALA A 804 -32.24 -14.96 5.86
N SER A 805 -31.77 -14.47 7.01
CA SER A 805 -31.63 -13.03 7.30
C SER A 805 -30.21 -12.48 7.12
N ASN A 806 -29.19 -13.31 7.36
CA ASN A 806 -27.77 -12.97 7.25
C ASN A 806 -26.94 -14.17 6.73
N PRO A 807 -27.09 -14.55 5.45
CA PRO A 807 -26.41 -15.71 4.87
C PRO A 807 -24.88 -15.63 4.99
N SER A 808 -24.29 -14.43 4.98
CA SER A 808 -22.83 -14.26 5.07
C SER A 808 -22.24 -14.77 6.39
N THR A 809 -23.00 -14.72 7.48
CA THR A 809 -22.57 -15.30 8.77
C THR A 809 -22.46 -16.82 8.67
N VAL A 810 -23.42 -17.44 7.99
CA VAL A 810 -23.47 -18.90 7.77
C VAL A 810 -22.37 -19.34 6.82
N ILE A 811 -22.17 -18.63 5.70
CA ILE A 811 -21.09 -18.93 4.73
C ILE A 811 -19.73 -18.90 5.44
N LYS A 812 -19.42 -17.84 6.22
CA LYS A 812 -18.17 -17.75 6.98
C LYS A 812 -18.01 -18.84 8.03
N ALA A 813 -19.09 -19.32 8.62
CA ALA A 813 -19.05 -20.43 9.58
C ALA A 813 -18.82 -21.78 8.86
N TYR A 814 -19.47 -21.97 7.71
CA TYR A 814 -19.35 -23.14 6.86
C TYR A 814 -17.92 -23.31 6.33
N GLU A 815 -17.31 -22.24 5.84
CA GLU A 815 -15.93 -22.24 5.31
C GLU A 815 -14.85 -22.55 6.37
N LYS A 816 -15.19 -22.43 7.66
CA LYS A 816 -14.31 -22.80 8.77
C LYS A 816 -14.40 -24.28 9.16
N LEU A 817 -15.40 -25.00 8.66
CA LEU A 817 -15.54 -26.42 8.95
C LEU A 817 -14.44 -27.22 8.25
N THR A 818 -13.93 -28.22 8.96
CA THR A 818 -13.00 -29.20 8.38
C THR A 818 -13.69 -30.06 7.32
N SER A 819 -12.91 -30.68 6.45
CA SER A 819 -13.44 -31.59 5.42
C SER A 819 -14.34 -32.69 5.99
N LYS A 820 -13.94 -33.27 7.14
CA LYS A 820 -14.73 -34.26 7.88
C LYS A 820 -16.07 -33.68 8.34
N GLN A 821 -16.06 -32.51 8.99
CA GLN A 821 -17.30 -31.88 9.46
C GLN A 821 -18.25 -31.53 8.31
N VAL A 822 -17.73 -31.04 7.18
CA VAL A 822 -18.54 -30.74 5.98
C VAL A 822 -19.22 -32.00 5.43
N SER A 823 -18.57 -33.17 5.49
CA SER A 823 -19.16 -34.44 5.02
C SER A 823 -20.38 -34.91 5.82
N LEU A 824 -20.60 -34.40 7.02
CA LEU A 824 -21.78 -34.71 7.85
C LEU A 824 -22.99 -33.81 7.56
N ILE A 825 -22.81 -32.72 6.82
CA ILE A 825 -23.90 -31.85 6.38
C ILE A 825 -24.49 -32.46 5.12
N ASP A 826 -25.81 -32.53 4.97
CA ASP A 826 -26.43 -33.08 3.78
C ASP A 826 -26.15 -32.23 2.52
N ALA A 827 -26.16 -32.85 1.35
CA ALA A 827 -25.81 -32.18 0.10
C ALA A 827 -26.75 -31.00 -0.25
N GLY A 828 -28.04 -31.10 0.10
CA GLY A 828 -29.02 -30.05 -0.16
C GLY A 828 -28.71 -28.77 0.62
N THR A 829 -28.42 -28.89 1.91
CA THR A 829 -28.00 -27.76 2.75
C THR A 829 -26.72 -27.13 2.23
N ARG A 830 -25.71 -27.94 1.85
CA ARG A 830 -24.47 -27.40 1.27
C ARG A 830 -24.74 -26.63 -0.02
N GLN A 831 -25.62 -27.15 -0.88
CA GLN A 831 -25.98 -26.51 -2.14
C GLN A 831 -26.63 -25.14 -1.91
N LEU A 832 -27.58 -25.04 -0.97
CA LEU A 832 -28.22 -23.76 -0.62
C LEU A 832 -27.20 -22.70 -0.16
N ILE A 833 -26.24 -23.10 0.68
CA ILE A 833 -25.17 -22.21 1.14
C ILE A 833 -24.32 -21.74 -0.04
N ILE A 834 -23.96 -22.66 -0.93
CA ILE A 834 -23.19 -22.37 -2.14
C ILE A 834 -23.94 -21.43 -3.07
N ASP A 835 -25.24 -21.62 -3.29
CA ASP A 835 -26.03 -20.77 -4.17
C ASP A 835 -26.13 -19.35 -3.62
N LYS A 836 -26.28 -19.20 -2.29
CA LYS A 836 -26.18 -17.88 -1.64
C LYS A 836 -24.79 -17.27 -1.74
N GLN A 837 -23.74 -18.07 -1.60
CA GLN A 837 -22.36 -17.60 -1.76
C GLN A 837 -22.10 -17.11 -3.19
N LYS A 838 -22.51 -17.88 -4.20
CA LYS A 838 -22.43 -17.48 -5.62
C LYS A 838 -23.18 -16.19 -5.89
N GLY A 839 -24.40 -16.05 -5.36
CA GLY A 839 -25.18 -14.82 -5.48
C GLY A 839 -24.48 -13.60 -4.85
N GLN A 840 -23.79 -13.77 -3.72
CA GLN A 840 -22.99 -12.70 -3.10
C GLN A 840 -21.70 -12.37 -3.85
N GLN A 841 -21.19 -13.32 -4.63
CA GLN A 841 -19.97 -13.19 -5.43
C GLN A 841 -20.25 -12.76 -6.87
N GLN A 842 -21.52 -12.68 -7.28
CA GLN A 842 -21.87 -12.28 -8.63
C GLN A 842 -21.34 -10.86 -8.91
N THR A 843 -20.59 -10.72 -10.00
CA THR A 843 -20.07 -9.43 -10.43
C THR A 843 -21.22 -8.44 -10.59
N ASN A 844 -21.10 -7.27 -10.00
CA ASN A 844 -22.06 -6.20 -10.21
C ASN A 844 -21.82 -5.53 -11.56
N GLU A 845 -22.37 -6.15 -12.60
CA GLU A 845 -22.34 -5.62 -13.97
C GLU A 845 -23.05 -4.28 -14.10
N ASN A 846 -24.03 -3.97 -13.25
CA ASN A 846 -24.71 -2.66 -13.28
C ASN A 846 -23.74 -1.54 -12.89
N ALA A 847 -22.93 -1.73 -11.84
CA ALA A 847 -21.92 -0.75 -11.44
C ALA A 847 -20.81 -0.60 -12.50
N LEU A 848 -20.35 -1.71 -13.10
CA LEU A 848 -19.34 -1.66 -14.16
C LEU A 848 -19.86 -0.99 -15.44
N SER A 849 -21.09 -1.31 -15.84
CA SER A 849 -21.77 -0.68 -17.00
C SER A 849 -22.04 0.81 -16.75
N LEU A 850 -22.26 1.20 -15.50
CA LEU A 850 -22.41 2.61 -15.13
C LEU A 850 -21.08 3.36 -15.20
N ILE A 851 -19.97 2.75 -14.74
CA ILE A 851 -18.63 3.31 -14.92
C ILE A 851 -18.35 3.55 -16.41
N GLU A 852 -18.64 2.56 -17.25
CA GLU A 852 -18.52 2.66 -18.70
C GLU A 852 -19.38 3.80 -19.27
N SER A 853 -20.66 3.86 -18.89
CA SER A 853 -21.60 4.92 -19.34
C SER A 853 -21.17 6.32 -18.91
N ILE A 854 -20.62 6.48 -17.70
CA ILE A 854 -20.09 7.76 -17.22
C ILE A 854 -18.84 8.15 -18.02
N ASN A 855 -17.98 7.19 -18.35
CA ASN A 855 -16.78 7.48 -19.14
C ASN A 855 -17.13 7.81 -20.59
N SER A 856 -18.19 7.24 -21.15
CA SER A 856 -18.66 7.54 -22.50
C SER A 856 -19.37 8.90 -22.64
N LEU A 857 -19.55 9.67 -21.55
CA LEU A 857 -20.10 11.04 -21.63
C LEU A 857 -19.17 11.98 -22.40
N LEU A 858 -17.88 11.69 -22.44
CA LEU A 858 -16.86 12.47 -23.14
C LEU A 858 -16.15 11.60 -24.19
N VAL A 859 -16.12 12.07 -25.43
CA VAL A 859 -15.39 11.46 -26.54
C VAL A 859 -14.42 12.49 -27.09
N LYS A 860 -13.12 12.19 -27.03
CA LYS A 860 -12.03 13.09 -27.46
C LYS A 860 -12.14 14.51 -26.88
N GLY A 861 -12.47 14.62 -25.60
CA GLY A 861 -12.59 15.90 -24.89
C GLY A 861 -13.92 16.64 -25.11
N GLU A 862 -14.80 16.15 -25.97
CA GLU A 862 -16.11 16.73 -26.26
C GLU A 862 -17.23 15.92 -25.60
N TYR A 863 -18.30 16.61 -25.20
CA TYR A 863 -19.51 15.92 -24.76
C TYR A 863 -20.21 15.26 -25.95
N ILE A 864 -20.80 14.09 -25.70
CA ILE A 864 -21.62 13.38 -26.70
C ILE A 864 -22.88 14.17 -27.08
N ASN A 865 -23.42 13.87 -28.26
CA ASN A 865 -24.76 14.32 -28.66
C ASN A 865 -25.82 13.75 -27.71
N GLY A 866 -26.86 14.53 -27.39
CA GLY A 866 -27.92 14.08 -26.47
C GLY A 866 -27.46 13.94 -25.01
N LEU A 867 -26.43 14.70 -24.60
CA LEU A 867 -25.84 14.62 -23.26
C LEU A 867 -26.88 14.68 -22.13
N GLN A 868 -27.86 15.59 -22.23
CA GLN A 868 -28.87 15.81 -21.19
C GLN A 868 -29.69 14.54 -20.88
N GLU A 869 -30.12 13.82 -21.92
CA GLU A 869 -30.85 12.55 -21.76
C GLU A 869 -29.94 11.50 -21.12
N LYS A 870 -28.71 11.36 -21.62
CA LYS A 870 -27.76 10.37 -21.11
C LYS A 870 -27.36 10.60 -19.66
N VAL A 871 -27.11 11.85 -19.26
CA VAL A 871 -26.82 12.22 -17.88
C VAL A 871 -28.00 11.88 -16.96
N SER A 872 -29.24 12.13 -17.39
CA SER A 872 -30.45 11.76 -16.64
C SER A 872 -30.60 10.25 -16.48
N GLU A 873 -30.34 9.47 -17.52
CA GLU A 873 -30.32 8.00 -17.45
C GLU A 873 -29.27 7.48 -16.46
N ILE A 874 -28.04 7.97 -16.58
CA ILE A 874 -26.92 7.57 -15.72
C ILE A 874 -27.19 7.95 -14.26
N ARG A 875 -27.74 9.14 -14.01
CA ARG A 875 -28.15 9.58 -12.67
C ARG A 875 -29.16 8.63 -12.05
N LYS A 876 -30.24 8.29 -12.78
CA LYS A 876 -31.25 7.32 -12.31
C LYS A 876 -30.63 5.95 -12.03
N ALA A 877 -29.76 5.47 -12.92
CA ALA A 877 -29.08 4.19 -12.73
C ALA A 877 -28.15 4.20 -11.51
N TYR A 878 -27.40 5.29 -11.29
CA TYR A 878 -26.59 5.48 -10.09
C TYR A 878 -27.43 5.48 -8.82
N ASP A 879 -28.53 6.23 -8.80
CA ASP A 879 -29.38 6.37 -7.61
C ASP A 879 -30.02 5.04 -7.20
N ALA A 880 -30.32 4.18 -8.17
CA ALA A 880 -30.85 2.83 -7.98
C ALA A 880 -29.81 1.82 -7.45
N LEU A 881 -28.51 2.13 -7.49
CA LEU A 881 -27.46 1.26 -6.91
C LEU A 881 -27.54 1.23 -5.37
N SER A 882 -27.13 0.09 -4.80
CA SER A 882 -26.94 -0.02 -3.34
C SER A 882 -25.74 0.82 -2.87
N ASP A 883 -25.67 1.11 -1.57
CA ASP A 883 -24.54 1.85 -0.99
C ASP A 883 -23.19 1.14 -1.18
N ALA A 884 -23.19 -0.19 -1.25
CA ALA A 884 -21.98 -0.96 -1.54
C ALA A 884 -21.55 -0.79 -2.99
N ASP A 885 -22.52 -0.77 -3.91
CA ASP A 885 -22.30 -0.68 -5.35
C ASP A 885 -21.87 0.73 -5.78
N LYS A 886 -22.46 1.76 -5.20
CA LYS A 886 -22.05 3.16 -5.40
C LYS A 886 -20.56 3.37 -5.08
N LYS A 887 -20.00 2.64 -4.13
CA LYS A 887 -18.56 2.72 -3.79
C LYS A 887 -17.64 2.19 -4.89
N VAL A 888 -18.13 1.34 -5.80
CA VAL A 888 -17.38 0.83 -6.95
C VAL A 888 -17.23 1.91 -8.03
N VAL A 889 -18.22 2.81 -8.16
CA VAL A 889 -18.30 3.83 -9.22
C VAL A 889 -17.42 5.05 -8.89
N LYS A 890 -16.10 4.89 -9.01
CA LYS A 890 -15.12 5.93 -8.64
C LYS A 890 -15.06 7.14 -9.58
N ASN A 891 -15.60 7.01 -10.79
CA ASN A 891 -15.63 8.09 -11.79
C ASN A 891 -16.87 8.99 -11.70
N TYR A 892 -17.66 8.88 -10.62
CA TYR A 892 -18.87 9.67 -10.38
C TYR A 892 -18.66 11.20 -10.48
N SER A 893 -17.45 11.71 -10.21
CA SER A 893 -17.12 13.14 -10.39
C SER A 893 -17.34 13.62 -11.83
N LYS A 894 -17.11 12.76 -12.84
CA LYS A 894 -17.35 13.09 -14.25
C LYS A 894 -18.84 13.32 -14.55
N LEU A 895 -19.72 12.54 -13.91
CA LEU A 895 -21.17 12.75 -14.00
C LEU A 895 -21.56 14.10 -13.40
N THR A 896 -21.08 14.41 -12.20
CA THR A 896 -21.39 15.70 -11.55
C THR A 896 -20.84 16.89 -12.31
N GLN A 897 -19.70 16.72 -13.00
CA GLN A 897 -19.15 17.74 -13.88
C GLN A 897 -20.07 17.96 -15.09
N ALA A 898 -20.52 16.90 -15.76
CA ALA A 898 -21.45 16.99 -16.87
C ALA A 898 -22.78 17.67 -16.48
N GLU A 899 -23.33 17.36 -15.30
CA GLU A 899 -24.51 18.03 -14.77
C GLU A 899 -24.28 19.53 -14.53
N GLY A 900 -23.14 19.90 -13.94
CA GLY A 900 -22.79 21.30 -13.72
C GLY A 900 -22.56 22.06 -15.03
N ASP A 901 -22.00 21.40 -16.04
CA ASP A 901 -21.70 21.98 -17.34
C ASP A 901 -22.97 22.15 -18.20
N LEU A 902 -23.91 21.21 -18.16
CA LEU A 902 -25.27 21.39 -18.69
C LEU A 902 -25.96 22.61 -18.10
N LYS A 903 -25.93 22.74 -16.76
CA LYS A 903 -26.54 23.87 -16.06
C LYS A 903 -25.95 25.21 -16.49
N LYS A 904 -24.63 25.32 -16.66
CA LYS A 904 -23.98 26.55 -17.14
C LYS A 904 -24.47 26.94 -18.53
N VAL A 905 -24.61 25.96 -19.42
CA VAL A 905 -25.11 26.18 -20.79
C VAL A 905 -26.56 26.65 -20.77
N GLU A 906 -27.41 26.05 -19.94
CA GLU A 906 -28.79 26.50 -19.71
C GLU A 906 -28.87 27.92 -19.13
N GLU A 907 -28.01 28.26 -18.16
CA GLU A 907 -27.94 29.61 -17.57
C GLU A 907 -27.54 30.69 -18.60
N VAL A 908 -26.62 30.37 -19.52
CA VAL A 908 -26.28 31.28 -20.63
C VAL A 908 -27.44 31.39 -21.63
N HIS A 909 -28.10 30.29 -21.95
CA HIS A 909 -29.25 30.30 -22.87
C HIS A 909 -30.46 31.03 -22.28
N ALA A 910 -30.66 30.99 -20.95
CA ALA A 910 -31.77 31.68 -20.29
C ALA A 910 -31.78 33.21 -20.49
N ILE A 911 -30.62 33.81 -20.84
CA ILE A 911 -30.50 35.23 -21.16
C ILE A 911 -30.34 35.50 -22.67
N TYR A 912 -30.55 34.47 -23.51
CA TYR A 912 -30.44 34.58 -24.96
C TYR A 912 -31.42 35.61 -25.52
N GLU A 913 -30.92 36.43 -26.45
CA GLU A 913 -31.71 37.42 -27.16
C GLU A 913 -31.37 37.33 -28.66
N PRO A 914 -32.35 37.06 -29.54
CA PRO A 914 -32.10 36.79 -30.95
C PRO A 914 -31.56 38.01 -31.71
N ALA A 915 -30.87 37.71 -32.82
CA ALA A 915 -30.36 38.74 -33.71
C ALA A 915 -31.50 39.58 -34.31
N GLY A 916 -31.41 40.91 -34.15
CA GLY A 916 -32.43 41.86 -34.66
C GLY A 916 -33.46 42.32 -33.62
N SER A 917 -33.34 41.85 -32.37
CA SER A 917 -34.10 42.39 -31.23
C SER A 917 -33.80 43.88 -30.99
N SER A 918 -34.78 44.62 -30.48
CA SER A 918 -34.61 46.01 -30.02
C SER A 918 -33.91 46.12 -28.66
N ASN A 919 -33.64 44.99 -27.98
CA ASN A 919 -33.00 44.95 -26.67
C ASN A 919 -31.49 44.72 -26.76
N ASP A 920 -30.76 45.74 -27.23
CA ASP A 920 -29.30 45.69 -27.40
C ASP A 920 -28.54 45.35 -26.12
N ALA A 921 -29.06 45.77 -24.96
CA ALA A 921 -28.46 45.49 -23.66
C ALA A 921 -28.51 43.99 -23.30
N ALA A 922 -29.65 43.34 -23.50
CA ALA A 922 -29.79 41.89 -23.28
C ALA A 922 -28.93 41.09 -24.26
N ARG A 923 -28.93 41.49 -25.54
CA ARG A 923 -28.07 40.87 -26.56
C ARG A 923 -26.60 40.95 -26.20
N LYS A 924 -26.13 42.12 -25.75
CA LYS A 924 -24.75 42.31 -25.31
C LYS A 924 -24.42 41.49 -24.05
N ALA A 925 -25.37 41.36 -23.12
CA ALA A 925 -25.22 40.53 -21.92
C ALA A 925 -25.06 39.04 -22.30
N TRP A 926 -25.90 38.53 -23.19
CA TRP A 926 -25.77 37.17 -23.72
C TRP A 926 -24.45 36.96 -24.45
N GLN A 927 -24.08 37.85 -25.38
CA GLN A 927 -22.81 37.77 -26.10
C GLN A 927 -21.62 37.72 -25.14
N THR A 928 -21.66 38.50 -24.06
CA THR A 928 -20.61 38.50 -23.04
C THR A 928 -20.58 37.19 -22.25
N ALA A 929 -21.73 36.60 -21.93
CA ALA A 929 -21.82 35.34 -21.21
C ALA A 929 -21.39 34.15 -22.09
N TYR A 930 -21.91 34.09 -23.32
CA TYR A 930 -21.52 33.13 -24.36
C TYR A 930 -20.03 33.22 -24.68
N GLY A 931 -19.49 34.44 -24.78
CA GLY A 931 -18.06 34.68 -25.00
C GLY A 931 -17.14 34.12 -23.92
N LYS A 932 -17.65 33.88 -22.70
CA LYS A 932 -16.88 33.30 -21.58
C LYS A 932 -16.97 31.78 -21.49
N LEU A 933 -17.78 31.12 -22.32
CA LEU A 933 -17.86 29.67 -22.34
C LEU A 933 -16.52 29.07 -22.77
N SER A 934 -16.11 27.96 -22.15
CA SER A 934 -15.00 27.14 -22.65
C SER A 934 -15.35 26.57 -24.03
N LYS A 935 -14.35 26.09 -24.79
CA LYS A 935 -14.64 25.49 -26.11
C LYS A 935 -15.57 24.29 -25.98
N ARG A 936 -15.36 23.45 -24.96
CA ARG A 936 -16.26 22.33 -24.64
C ARG A 936 -17.71 22.78 -24.38
N LEU A 937 -17.91 23.85 -23.61
CA LEU A 937 -19.26 24.36 -23.31
C LEU A 937 -19.89 25.08 -24.49
N GLU A 938 -19.10 25.76 -25.32
CA GLU A 938 -19.55 26.37 -26.58
C GLU A 938 -20.09 25.30 -27.54
N LEU A 939 -19.38 24.18 -27.69
CA LEU A 939 -19.82 23.05 -28.51
C LEU A 939 -21.08 22.40 -27.93
N LEU A 940 -21.15 22.22 -26.60
CA LEU A 940 -22.35 21.72 -25.93
C LEU A 940 -23.54 22.67 -26.15
N TYR A 941 -23.37 23.98 -26.00
CA TYR A 941 -24.40 24.99 -26.28
C TYR A 941 -24.89 24.87 -27.72
N THR A 942 -23.97 24.80 -28.68
CA THR A 942 -24.29 24.70 -30.12
C THR A 942 -25.05 23.41 -30.43
N ASN A 943 -24.72 22.31 -29.75
CA ASN A 943 -25.39 21.02 -29.89
C ASN A 943 -26.83 21.07 -29.35
N MET A 944 -27.02 21.69 -28.19
CA MET A 944 -28.32 21.79 -27.52
C MET A 944 -29.25 22.81 -28.20
N TYR A 945 -28.68 23.89 -28.76
CA TYR A 945 -29.42 25.02 -29.34
C TYR A 945 -28.93 25.34 -30.78
N PRO A 946 -29.11 24.43 -31.76
CA PRO A 946 -28.50 24.54 -33.09
C PRO A 946 -29.11 25.62 -34.01
N THR A 947 -30.31 26.13 -33.70
CA THR A 947 -31.08 27.04 -34.57
C THR A 947 -30.88 28.53 -34.29
N GLU A 948 -29.92 28.88 -33.43
CA GLU A 948 -29.87 30.21 -32.77
C GLU A 948 -28.54 30.97 -32.93
N GLN A 949 -27.66 30.50 -33.81
CA GLN A 949 -26.37 31.16 -34.11
C GLN A 949 -26.43 32.20 -35.24
#